data_AF-A0A072N2I9-F1
#
_entry.id   AF-A0A072N2I9-F1
#
_cell.length_a   1.000
_cell.length_b   1.000
_cell.length_c   1.000
_cell.angle_alpha   90.00
_cell.angle_beta   90.00
_cell.angle_gamma   90.00
#
_symmetry.space_group_name_H-M   'P 1'
#
loop_
_entity.id
_entity.type
_entity.pdbx_description
1 polymer ?
#
loop_
_entity_poly.entity_id
_entity_poly.type
_entity_poly.pdbx_seq_one_letter_code
_entity_poly.pdbx_strand_id
1 'polypeptide(L)'
;MAHTGFFQRQANARRKTSLLVFLFLSAVVLITLAVCVVGYLFTRSESTNLAFHYWLLSDHGLMTSGAVVALIAIGSLVRWIDLAGGGERVAKMVGARPIDPDTRDSDERKLRNIVEEMAIASGVPVPDLFIMDNETGINAFVAGYTPGEAVMVVTHGAITQLTRDELQGVVGHEFSHIFNGDMKINVRLIALLAGILMIGQVGAFLLRASFFSRHRSSRSSRDGRSQAAFGAIGLALFLIGYVGVFFGRLIQAAVSRQREMLADASSVQFTRNPEGIAGALFKIGFKGGYLDTTSHASDMNHMCFGESTRMKFTSLLASHPPIEDRINSIQPGMLARLRSRLRDTEPDGNLRHSVNAPEAGIAAGFADIAKDIYQPATKHRTSPLASPPEPAPLSEKVGTVSSQGEDFAVRFLQQLPSTFRNLLYTRAGAIQLCYAMLISELPSEEQQERLSIIPPHPLLSPETELLGKLIPGLRSIGEGVRFPALELAMPALRKLDPEERAGLMNNVQKLVAADNRVTLFELALTTFLTRHLSETAGHSVAVKYRSYRRVLPALKRLLTLMARAGTTNSAEAEELYRQAMAGFKDTRGKDQAVLEKVTMRQLREALQVLNGLSPLLKPAVIDACGHCILHDGKVEVREYELMRLVADQLDCPMPPLAC
;
A
#
# COMPACT_ATOMS: atom_id res chain seq x y z
N MET A 1 8.93 11.39 18.39
CA MET A 1 7.66 10.68 18.65
C MET A 1 7.98 9.20 18.72
N ALA A 2 7.49 8.47 19.72
CA ALA A 2 7.76 7.03 19.83
C ALA A 2 7.23 6.31 18.58
N HIS A 3 8.07 5.54 17.89
CA HIS A 3 7.69 4.78 16.71
C HIS A 3 6.60 3.77 17.05
N THR A 4 5.39 3.95 16.53
CA THR A 4 4.37 2.91 16.63
C THR A 4 4.66 1.82 15.60
N GLY A 5 4.86 0.57 16.03
CA GLY A 5 5.14 -0.58 15.15
C GLY A 5 4.03 -0.85 14.12
N PHE A 6 4.35 -1.60 13.04
CA PHE A 6 3.48 -1.95 11.92
C PHE A 6 2.05 -2.34 12.34
N PHE A 7 1.95 -3.31 13.24
CA PHE A 7 0.69 -3.90 13.67
C PHE A 7 -0.21 -2.90 14.40
N GLN A 8 0.39 -1.96 15.13
CA GLN A 8 -0.34 -0.88 15.79
C GLN A 8 -0.92 0.09 14.77
N ARG A 9 -0.18 0.40 13.70
CA ARG A 9 -0.67 1.24 12.60
C ARG A 9 -1.85 0.57 11.89
N GLN A 10 -1.76 -0.73 11.59
CA GLN A 10 -2.88 -1.48 11.04
C GLN A 10 -4.12 -1.50 11.95
N ALA A 11 -3.94 -1.65 13.26
CA ALA A 11 -5.05 -1.62 14.23
C ALA A 11 -5.69 -0.23 14.31
N ASN A 12 -4.88 0.83 14.31
CA ASN A 12 -5.34 2.21 14.27
C ASN A 12 -6.11 2.53 12.98
N ALA A 13 -5.62 2.06 11.82
CA ALA A 13 -6.30 2.17 10.54
C ALA A 13 -7.73 1.59 10.59
N ARG A 14 -7.90 0.44 11.25
CA ARG A 14 -9.23 -0.18 11.45
C ARG A 14 -10.15 0.65 12.37
N ARG A 15 -9.64 1.17 13.49
CA ARG A 15 -10.42 2.06 14.39
C ARG A 15 -10.84 3.35 13.69
N LYS A 16 -9.94 3.94 12.89
CA LYS A 16 -10.27 5.12 12.06
C LYS A 16 -11.29 4.78 10.97
N THR A 17 -11.26 3.57 10.41
CA THR A 17 -12.32 3.11 9.49
C THR A 17 -13.69 3.11 10.17
N SER A 18 -13.82 2.63 11.41
CA SER A 18 -15.10 2.70 12.12
C SER A 18 -15.55 4.13 12.40
N LEU A 19 -14.62 5.03 12.72
CA LEU A 19 -14.92 6.46 12.87
C LEU A 19 -15.41 7.07 11.55
N LEU A 20 -14.77 6.72 10.43
CA LEU A 20 -15.17 7.18 9.09
C LEU A 20 -16.60 6.72 8.77
N VAL A 21 -16.94 5.45 9.03
CA VAL A 21 -18.30 4.94 8.83
C VAL A 21 -19.31 5.70 9.69
N PHE A 22 -18.97 5.99 10.95
CA PHE A 22 -19.82 6.81 11.81
C PHE A 22 -20.03 8.23 11.26
N LEU A 23 -18.95 8.90 10.84
CA LEU A 23 -19.02 10.24 10.24
C LEU A 23 -19.85 10.23 8.94
N PHE A 24 -19.67 9.20 8.10
CA PHE A 24 -20.47 9.01 6.89
C PHE A 24 -21.96 8.85 7.22
N LEU A 25 -22.33 7.97 8.14
CA LEU A 25 -23.72 7.80 8.56
C LEU A 25 -24.32 9.10 9.11
N SER A 26 -23.55 9.86 9.89
CA SER A 26 -24.00 11.18 10.38
C SER A 26 -24.25 12.16 9.24
N ALA A 27 -23.38 12.19 8.22
CA ALA A 27 -23.54 13.03 7.04
C ALA A 27 -24.78 12.61 6.22
N VAL A 28 -25.01 11.32 6.04
CA VAL A 28 -26.22 10.80 5.36
C VAL A 28 -27.48 11.26 6.09
N VAL A 29 -27.53 11.15 7.43
CA VAL A 29 -28.68 11.62 8.22
C VAL A 29 -28.90 13.12 8.03
N LEU A 30 -27.84 13.94 8.11
CA LEU A 30 -27.95 15.40 7.94
C LEU A 30 -28.41 15.78 6.53
N ILE A 31 -27.89 15.13 5.49
CA ILE A 31 -28.30 15.36 4.11
C ILE A 31 -29.76 14.95 3.90
N THR A 32 -30.16 13.78 4.40
CA THR A 32 -31.55 13.33 4.32
C THR A 32 -32.50 14.31 5.01
N LEU A 33 -32.17 14.79 6.21
CA LEU A 33 -32.95 15.82 6.90
C LEU A 33 -33.04 17.11 6.09
N ALA A 34 -31.94 17.57 5.48
CA ALA A 34 -31.94 18.76 4.65
C ALA A 34 -32.84 18.62 3.41
N VAL A 35 -32.81 17.47 2.73
CA VAL A 35 -33.70 17.18 1.59
C VAL A 35 -35.16 17.08 2.05
N CYS A 36 -35.42 16.48 3.20
CA CYS A 36 -36.76 16.44 3.81
C CYS A 36 -37.29 17.84 4.14
N VAL A 37 -36.44 18.77 4.62
CA VAL A 37 -36.86 20.17 4.83
C VAL A 37 -37.26 20.83 3.51
N VAL A 38 -36.52 20.60 2.43
CA VAL A 38 -36.89 21.11 1.10
C VAL A 38 -38.20 20.50 0.62
N GLY A 39 -38.36 19.18 0.78
CA GLY A 39 -39.60 18.48 0.47
C GLY A 39 -40.79 19.05 1.25
N TYR A 40 -40.62 19.28 2.55
CA TYR A 40 -41.63 19.88 3.42
C TYR A 40 -42.04 21.27 2.93
N LEU A 41 -41.08 22.16 2.65
CA LEU A 41 -41.35 23.51 2.15
C LEU A 41 -42.14 23.48 0.84
N PHE A 42 -41.87 22.51 -0.02
CA PHE A 42 -42.57 22.34 -1.29
C PHE A 42 -44.00 21.82 -1.09
N THR A 43 -44.17 20.71 -0.35
CA THR A 43 -45.49 20.08 -0.13
C THR A 43 -46.41 20.89 0.79
N ARG A 44 -45.84 21.69 1.70
CA ARG A 44 -46.61 22.61 2.55
C ARG A 44 -47.40 23.62 1.72
N SER A 45 -46.89 24.00 0.55
CA SER A 45 -47.58 24.92 -0.35
C SER A 45 -48.79 24.30 -1.06
N GLU A 46 -48.86 22.96 -1.15
CA GLU A 46 -49.89 22.27 -1.95
C GLU A 46 -50.94 21.51 -1.14
N SER A 47 -50.65 20.98 0.07
CA SER A 47 -51.61 20.03 0.68
C SER A 47 -51.70 19.93 2.21
N THR A 48 -50.70 20.33 3.02
CA THR A 48 -50.74 20.09 4.48
C THR A 48 -50.08 21.19 5.33
N ASN A 49 -50.83 21.73 6.30
CA ASN A 49 -50.34 22.69 7.32
C ASN A 49 -49.76 21.97 8.57
N LEU A 50 -49.18 20.78 8.39
CA LEU A 50 -48.60 19.99 9.48
C LEU A 50 -47.29 20.60 9.96
N ALA A 51 -46.98 20.47 11.26
CA ALA A 51 -45.65 20.76 11.76
C ALA A 51 -44.62 19.79 11.15
N PHE A 52 -43.38 20.24 10.98
CA PHE A 52 -42.33 19.48 10.28
C PHE A 52 -42.14 18.04 10.82
N HIS A 53 -42.18 17.84 12.14
CA HIS A 53 -42.00 16.51 12.74
C HIS A 53 -43.14 15.55 12.37
N TYR A 54 -44.39 16.03 12.30
CA TYR A 54 -45.52 15.22 11.82
C TYR A 54 -45.44 14.95 10.32
N TRP A 55 -44.99 15.92 9.53
CA TRP A 55 -44.75 15.70 8.10
C TRP A 55 -43.63 14.69 7.85
N LEU A 56 -42.55 14.73 8.63
CA LEU A 56 -41.42 13.80 8.49
C LEU A 56 -41.86 12.34 8.73
N LEU A 57 -42.79 12.13 9.65
CA LEU A 57 -43.39 10.83 9.96
C LEU A 57 -44.55 10.44 9.03
N SER A 58 -45.00 11.36 8.16
CA SER A 58 -46.05 11.07 7.17
C SER A 58 -45.54 10.24 6.00
N ASP A 59 -46.44 9.69 5.19
CA ASP A 59 -46.09 8.93 3.99
C ASP A 59 -45.15 9.71 3.05
N HIS A 60 -45.38 11.02 2.87
CA HIS A 60 -44.51 11.86 2.05
C HIS A 60 -43.11 12.03 2.65
N GLY A 61 -43.00 12.18 3.98
CA GLY A 61 -41.71 12.26 4.67
C GLY A 61 -40.93 10.94 4.62
N LEU A 62 -41.62 9.82 4.84
CA LEU A 62 -41.02 8.48 4.80
C LEU A 62 -40.60 8.09 3.37
N MET A 63 -41.41 8.40 2.35
CA MET A 63 -41.04 8.16 0.95
C MET A 63 -39.85 9.01 0.52
N THR A 64 -39.83 10.31 0.86
CA THR A 64 -38.72 11.20 0.50
C THR A 64 -37.41 10.79 1.19
N SER A 65 -37.44 10.55 2.50
CA SER A 65 -36.27 10.09 3.26
C SER A 65 -35.77 8.72 2.77
N GLY A 66 -36.68 7.77 2.55
CA GLY A 66 -36.36 6.45 1.99
C GLY A 66 -35.74 6.54 0.60
N ALA A 67 -36.26 7.40 -0.29
CA ALA A 67 -35.71 7.60 -1.62
C ALA A 67 -34.29 8.20 -1.59
N VAL A 68 -34.03 9.18 -0.72
CA VAL A 68 -32.70 9.78 -0.58
C VAL A 68 -31.68 8.78 -0.03
N VAL A 69 -32.05 8.05 1.02
CA VAL A 69 -31.19 7.00 1.59
C VAL A 69 -30.91 5.90 0.57
N ALA A 70 -31.94 5.46 -0.17
CA ALA A 70 -31.79 4.48 -1.23
C ALA A 70 -30.86 4.99 -2.34
N LEU A 71 -31.00 6.24 -2.78
CA LEU A 71 -30.14 6.85 -3.79
C LEU A 71 -28.68 6.88 -3.36
N ILE A 72 -28.39 7.34 -2.13
CA ILE A 72 -27.02 7.37 -1.58
C ILE A 72 -26.47 5.93 -1.46
N ALA A 73 -27.28 5.00 -0.95
CA ALA A 73 -26.89 3.61 -0.78
C ALA A 73 -26.60 2.94 -2.13
N ILE A 74 -27.43 3.16 -3.15
CA ILE A 74 -27.23 2.65 -4.50
C ILE A 74 -25.97 3.26 -5.11
N GLY A 75 -25.78 4.58 -5.05
CA GLY A 75 -24.57 5.24 -5.58
C GLY A 75 -23.29 4.73 -4.92
N SER A 76 -23.33 4.55 -3.59
CA SER A 76 -22.20 3.98 -2.85
C SER A 76 -21.96 2.51 -3.19
N LEU A 77 -23.04 1.71 -3.32
CA LEU A 77 -22.96 0.29 -3.63
C LEU A 77 -22.44 0.05 -5.06
N VAL A 78 -22.92 0.81 -6.03
CA VAL A 78 -22.43 0.75 -7.42
C VAL A 78 -20.94 1.03 -7.44
N ARG A 79 -20.48 2.09 -6.76
CA ARG A 79 -19.06 2.40 -6.69
C ARG A 79 -18.26 1.36 -5.90
N TRP A 80 -18.84 0.78 -4.85
CA TRP A 80 -18.21 -0.29 -4.09
C TRP A 80 -17.99 -1.55 -4.94
N ILE A 81 -18.98 -1.94 -5.74
CA ILE A 81 -18.88 -3.09 -6.66
C ILE A 81 -17.85 -2.81 -7.76
N ASP A 82 -17.84 -1.60 -8.31
CA ASP A 82 -16.88 -1.17 -9.34
C ASP A 82 -15.42 -1.27 -8.83
N LEU A 83 -15.20 -0.88 -7.57
CA LEU A 83 -13.88 -0.92 -6.90
C LEU A 83 -13.59 -2.25 -6.19
N ALA A 84 -14.48 -3.25 -6.27
CA ALA A 84 -14.26 -4.55 -5.61
C ALA A 84 -13.15 -5.37 -6.27
N GLY A 85 -12.85 -5.14 -7.55
CA GLY A 85 -11.82 -5.84 -8.31
C GLY A 85 -10.37 -5.43 -8.02
N GLY A 86 -10.07 -4.95 -6.81
CA GLY A 86 -8.71 -4.64 -6.36
C GLY A 86 -8.14 -3.31 -6.88
N GLY A 87 -6.82 -3.14 -6.70
CA GLY A 87 -6.11 -1.92 -7.08
C GLY A 87 -6.15 -1.63 -8.58
N GLU A 88 -6.10 -2.67 -9.42
CA GLU A 88 -6.12 -2.55 -10.89
C GLU A 88 -7.38 -1.84 -11.40
N ARG A 89 -8.55 -2.07 -10.77
CA ARG A 89 -9.78 -1.35 -11.12
C ARG A 89 -9.67 0.15 -10.89
N VAL A 90 -9.00 0.55 -9.80
CA VAL A 90 -8.72 1.96 -9.50
C VAL A 90 -7.79 2.57 -10.55
N ALA A 91 -6.76 1.84 -10.98
CA ALA A 91 -5.86 2.29 -12.04
C ALA A 91 -6.57 2.46 -13.39
N LYS A 92 -7.43 1.50 -13.78
CA LYS A 92 -8.21 1.58 -15.02
C LYS A 92 -9.24 2.72 -15.00
N MET A 93 -9.85 2.97 -13.84
CA MET A 93 -10.80 4.07 -13.64
C MET A 93 -10.19 5.44 -13.97
N VAL A 94 -8.88 5.61 -13.80
CA VAL A 94 -8.17 6.85 -14.13
C VAL A 94 -7.57 6.88 -15.52
N GLY A 95 -7.87 5.86 -16.35
CA GLY A 95 -7.25 5.72 -17.66
C GLY A 95 -5.76 5.43 -17.64
N ALA A 96 -5.23 4.87 -16.53
CA ALA A 96 -3.82 4.48 -16.49
C ALA A 96 -3.60 3.17 -17.26
N ARG A 97 -2.47 3.11 -17.99
CA ARG A 97 -2.00 1.94 -18.74
C ARG A 97 -1.05 1.11 -17.88
N PRO A 98 -1.12 -0.23 -17.88
CA PRO A 98 -0.13 -1.06 -17.20
C PRO A 98 1.24 -0.92 -17.87
N ILE A 99 2.29 -0.83 -17.05
CA ILE A 99 3.69 -0.86 -17.50
C ILE A 99 4.11 -2.31 -17.70
N ASP A 100 4.80 -2.60 -18.80
CA ASP A 100 5.32 -3.94 -19.03
C ASP A 100 6.55 -4.22 -18.14
N PRO A 101 6.60 -5.33 -17.38
CA PRO A 101 7.83 -5.73 -16.71
C PRO A 101 9.02 -5.84 -17.66
N ASP A 102 8.84 -6.18 -18.93
CA ASP A 102 9.92 -6.19 -19.96
C ASP A 102 9.98 -4.89 -20.78
N THR A 103 9.52 -3.76 -20.22
CA THR A 103 9.56 -2.48 -20.93
C THR A 103 10.98 -2.07 -21.33
N ARG A 104 11.08 -1.52 -22.55
CA ARG A 104 12.32 -0.97 -23.11
C ARG A 104 12.49 0.52 -22.84
N ASP A 105 11.44 1.19 -22.38
CA ASP A 105 11.47 2.61 -22.05
C ASP A 105 12.38 2.86 -20.85
N SER A 106 13.31 3.82 -20.97
CA SER A 106 14.29 4.11 -19.93
C SER A 106 13.65 4.69 -18.66
N ASP A 107 12.60 5.50 -18.78
CA ASP A 107 11.92 6.12 -17.64
C ASP A 107 11.01 5.13 -16.93
N GLU A 108 10.29 4.28 -17.66
CA GLU A 108 9.52 3.18 -17.05
C GLU A 108 10.46 2.18 -16.34
N ARG A 109 11.62 1.87 -16.92
CA ARG A 109 12.65 1.03 -16.27
C ARG A 109 13.24 1.68 -15.02
N LYS A 110 13.46 3.00 -15.05
CA LYS A 110 13.95 3.77 -13.90
C LYS A 110 12.97 3.66 -12.73
N LEU A 111 11.68 3.85 -12.98
CA LEU A 111 10.63 3.66 -11.97
C LEU A 111 10.63 2.22 -11.44
N ARG A 112 10.62 1.23 -12.34
CA ARG A 112 10.61 -0.19 -11.97
C ARG A 112 11.76 -0.54 -11.03
N ASN A 113 12.97 -0.11 -11.35
CA ASN A 113 14.14 -0.35 -10.53
C ASN A 113 13.99 0.25 -9.12
N ILE A 114 13.53 1.49 -9.01
CA ILE A 114 13.31 2.17 -7.73
C ILE A 114 12.26 1.42 -6.89
N VAL A 115 11.17 0.97 -7.51
CA VAL A 115 10.11 0.22 -6.84
C VAL A 115 10.61 -1.15 -6.37
N GLU A 116 11.37 -1.87 -7.19
CA GLU A 116 11.98 -3.15 -6.84
C GLU A 116 12.94 -3.01 -5.65
N GLU A 117 13.81 -2.01 -5.66
CA GLU A 117 14.72 -1.70 -4.56
C GLU A 117 13.95 -1.48 -3.25
N MET A 118 12.87 -0.68 -3.30
CA MET A 118 12.03 -0.38 -2.15
C MET A 118 11.23 -1.60 -1.68
N ALA A 119 10.72 -2.41 -2.60
CA ALA A 119 10.00 -3.65 -2.29
C ALA A 119 10.88 -4.65 -1.55
N ILE A 120 12.10 -4.91 -2.07
CA ILE A 120 13.06 -5.81 -1.43
C ILE A 120 13.48 -5.28 -0.05
N ALA A 121 13.80 -3.98 0.04
CA ALA A 121 14.26 -3.38 1.29
C ALA A 121 13.18 -3.34 2.38
N SER A 122 11.90 -3.18 1.98
CA SER A 122 10.75 -3.16 2.90
C SER A 122 10.11 -4.52 3.15
N GLY A 123 10.40 -5.52 2.31
CA GLY A 123 9.75 -6.83 2.37
C GLY A 123 8.31 -6.85 1.85
N VAL A 124 7.90 -5.81 1.14
CA VAL A 124 6.57 -5.70 0.54
C VAL A 124 6.64 -6.31 -0.86
N PRO A 125 5.64 -7.13 -1.28
CA PRO A 125 5.59 -7.64 -2.64
C PRO A 125 5.65 -6.50 -3.67
N VAL A 126 6.37 -6.70 -4.78
CA VAL A 126 6.46 -5.69 -5.84
C VAL A 126 5.05 -5.35 -6.35
N PRO A 127 4.59 -4.08 -6.24
CA PRO A 127 3.27 -3.67 -6.72
C PRO A 127 3.24 -3.64 -8.25
N ASP A 128 2.07 -3.86 -8.84
CA ASP A 128 1.92 -3.71 -10.29
C ASP A 128 1.97 -2.24 -10.67
N LEU A 129 2.72 -1.91 -11.73
CA LEU A 129 3.01 -0.54 -12.12
C LEU A 129 2.10 -0.07 -13.26
N PHE A 130 1.57 1.14 -13.12
CA PHE A 130 0.71 1.79 -14.09
C PHE A 130 1.17 3.22 -14.34
N ILE A 131 0.94 3.70 -15.57
CA ILE A 131 1.26 5.06 -15.99
C ILE A 131 0.05 5.77 -16.59
N MET A 132 -0.13 7.03 -16.21
CA MET A 132 -1.08 7.96 -16.83
C MET A 132 -0.34 8.75 -17.92
N ASP A 133 -0.38 8.24 -19.15
CA ASP A 133 0.38 8.78 -20.29
C ASP A 133 -0.01 10.25 -20.61
N ASN A 134 -1.28 10.60 -20.44
CA ASN A 134 -1.81 11.91 -20.82
C ASN A 134 -1.67 13.00 -19.74
N GLU A 135 -1.09 12.67 -18.59
CA GLU A 135 -0.99 13.60 -17.46
C GLU A 135 0.42 14.16 -17.29
N THR A 136 0.54 15.48 -17.40
CA THR A 136 1.82 16.20 -17.31
C THR A 136 2.13 16.70 -15.90
N GLY A 137 1.12 16.78 -15.01
CA GLY A 137 1.31 17.10 -13.60
C GLY A 137 2.15 16.03 -12.90
N ILE A 138 2.92 16.42 -11.88
CA ILE A 138 3.73 15.48 -11.09
C ILE A 138 2.83 14.86 -10.02
N ASN A 139 2.46 13.59 -10.22
CA ASN A 139 1.63 12.86 -9.28
C ASN A 139 1.91 11.35 -9.30
N ALA A 140 1.62 10.68 -8.17
CA ALA A 140 1.67 9.24 -7.99
C ALA A 140 0.65 8.84 -6.91
N PHE A 141 0.18 7.60 -6.91
CA PHE A 141 -0.62 7.04 -5.83
C PHE A 141 -0.57 5.52 -5.80
N VAL A 142 -0.90 4.94 -4.64
CA VAL A 142 -1.11 3.49 -4.48
C VAL A 142 -2.57 3.13 -4.19
N ALA A 143 -3.02 2.00 -4.75
CA ALA A 143 -4.38 1.49 -4.56
C ALA A 143 -4.41 -0.03 -4.33
N GLY A 144 -5.37 -0.49 -3.54
CA GLY A 144 -5.55 -1.91 -3.18
C GLY A 144 -6.16 -2.09 -1.79
N TYR A 145 -6.58 -3.31 -1.44
CA TYR A 145 -7.06 -3.68 -0.09
C TYR A 145 -6.00 -4.43 0.73
N THR A 146 -5.04 -5.09 0.07
CA THR A 146 -3.88 -5.74 0.71
C THR A 146 -2.57 -5.38 0.00
N PRO A 147 -1.41 -5.46 0.68
CA PRO A 147 -0.11 -5.21 0.04
C PRO A 147 0.19 -6.12 -1.15
N GLY A 148 -0.31 -7.36 -1.15
CA GLY A 148 -0.08 -8.32 -2.25
C GLY A 148 -0.83 -8.02 -3.55
N GLU A 149 -1.84 -7.14 -3.51
CA GLU A 149 -2.58 -6.65 -4.69
C GLU A 149 -2.40 -5.13 -4.89
N ALA A 150 -1.39 -4.56 -4.26
CA ALA A 150 -1.10 -3.14 -4.40
C ALA A 150 -0.73 -2.84 -5.86
N VAL A 151 -1.34 -1.78 -6.39
CA VAL A 151 -0.90 -1.16 -7.63
C VAL A 151 -0.31 0.21 -7.32
N MET A 152 0.71 0.59 -8.06
CA MET A 152 1.29 1.92 -8.02
C MET A 152 1.05 2.60 -9.37
N VAL A 153 0.36 3.73 -9.33
CA VAL A 153 0.06 4.53 -10.50
C VAL A 153 0.91 5.78 -10.45
N VAL A 154 1.61 6.07 -11.54
CA VAL A 154 2.39 7.30 -11.71
C VAL A 154 1.88 8.09 -12.91
N THR A 155 2.09 9.40 -12.89
CA THR A 155 1.87 10.26 -14.06
C THR A 155 3.08 10.26 -14.98
N HIS A 156 2.87 10.51 -16.27
CA HIS A 156 3.97 10.76 -17.20
C HIS A 156 4.85 11.94 -16.73
N GLY A 157 4.24 12.98 -16.15
CA GLY A 157 4.95 14.08 -15.52
C GLY A 157 5.91 13.65 -14.40
N ALA A 158 5.52 12.71 -13.54
CA ALA A 158 6.38 12.24 -12.46
C ALA A 158 7.65 11.53 -12.97
N ILE A 159 7.53 10.64 -13.95
CA ILE A 159 8.70 9.86 -14.42
C ILE A 159 9.66 10.68 -15.29
N THR A 160 9.16 11.70 -15.99
CA THR A 160 9.97 12.53 -16.91
C THR A 160 10.58 13.75 -16.24
N GLN A 161 9.95 14.32 -15.20
CA GLN A 161 10.37 15.59 -14.60
C GLN A 161 11.11 15.44 -13.27
N LEU A 162 10.94 14.31 -12.57
CA LEU A 162 11.65 14.01 -11.34
C LEU A 162 12.99 13.35 -11.63
N THR A 163 14.01 13.74 -10.87
CA THR A 163 15.27 13.01 -10.85
C THR A 163 15.06 11.63 -10.22
N ARG A 164 16.04 10.73 -10.37
CA ARG A 164 15.98 9.40 -9.73
C ARG A 164 15.73 9.50 -8.22
N ASP A 165 16.44 10.42 -7.55
CA ASP A 165 16.35 10.62 -6.10
C ASP A 165 15.01 11.21 -5.66
N GLU A 166 14.49 12.17 -6.44
CA GLU A 166 13.17 12.74 -6.19
C GLU A 166 12.06 11.70 -6.40
N LEU A 167 12.14 10.92 -7.49
CA LEU A 167 11.21 9.83 -7.76
C LEU A 167 11.29 8.75 -6.69
N GLN A 168 12.49 8.43 -6.19
CA GLN A 168 12.68 7.52 -5.06
C GLN A 168 12.06 8.07 -3.77
N GLY A 169 12.12 9.39 -3.54
CA GLY A 169 11.40 10.05 -2.46
C GLY A 169 9.88 9.87 -2.58
N VAL A 170 9.32 10.09 -3.77
CA VAL A 170 7.88 9.87 -4.02
C VAL A 170 7.50 8.40 -3.83
N VAL A 171 8.26 7.46 -4.39
CA VAL A 171 8.03 6.02 -4.23
C VAL A 171 8.10 5.64 -2.74
N GLY A 172 9.09 6.14 -1.99
CA GLY A 172 9.20 5.89 -0.55
C GLY A 172 7.98 6.39 0.23
N HIS A 173 7.43 7.54 -0.16
CA HIS A 173 6.20 8.07 0.41
C HIS A 173 5.01 7.14 0.11
N GLU A 174 4.85 6.70 -1.14
CA GLU A 174 3.77 5.78 -1.55
C GLU A 174 3.88 4.40 -0.88
N PHE A 175 5.10 3.86 -0.72
CA PHE A 175 5.32 2.62 0.02
C PHE A 175 4.90 2.72 1.48
N SER A 176 5.04 3.91 2.09
CA SER A 176 4.55 4.14 3.44
C SER A 176 3.04 3.96 3.54
N HIS A 177 2.28 4.32 2.50
CA HIS A 177 0.83 4.08 2.43
C HIS A 177 0.47 2.62 2.23
N ILE A 178 1.25 1.87 1.43
CA ILE A 178 1.10 0.42 1.33
C ILE A 178 1.27 -0.21 2.71
N PHE A 179 2.36 0.15 3.41
CA PHE A 179 2.71 -0.39 4.70
C PHE A 179 1.72 -0.01 5.82
N ASN A 180 1.30 1.25 5.89
CA ASN A 180 0.36 1.71 6.92
C ASN A 180 -1.06 1.15 6.72
N GLY A 181 -1.32 0.44 5.60
CA GLY A 181 -2.63 -0.07 5.24
C GLY A 181 -3.58 1.03 4.76
N ASP A 182 -2.99 2.10 4.22
CA ASP A 182 -3.71 3.34 3.94
C ASP A 182 -4.59 3.24 2.70
N MET A 183 -4.15 2.43 1.73
CA MET A 183 -4.85 2.15 0.48
C MET A 183 -6.30 1.71 0.71
N LYS A 184 -6.52 0.79 1.67
CA LYS A 184 -7.84 0.24 1.98
C LYS A 184 -8.82 1.29 2.48
N ILE A 185 -8.34 2.22 3.31
CA ILE A 185 -9.16 3.33 3.81
C ILE A 185 -9.51 4.25 2.63
N ASN A 186 -8.53 4.54 1.79
CA ASN A 186 -8.68 5.47 0.68
C ASN A 186 -9.67 4.95 -0.37
N VAL A 187 -9.60 3.67 -0.76
CA VAL A 187 -10.54 3.04 -1.70
C VAL A 187 -11.97 3.03 -1.14
N ARG A 188 -12.14 2.73 0.16
CA ARG A 188 -13.46 2.77 0.81
C ARG A 188 -14.04 4.18 0.89
N LEU A 189 -13.19 5.18 1.10
CA LEU A 189 -13.60 6.58 1.14
C LEU A 189 -14.14 7.01 -0.22
N ILE A 190 -13.51 6.62 -1.34
CA ILE A 190 -14.04 6.84 -2.70
C ILE A 190 -15.43 6.22 -2.86
N ALA A 191 -15.57 4.94 -2.48
CA ALA A 191 -16.84 4.23 -2.62
C ALA A 191 -17.98 4.89 -1.83
N LEU A 192 -17.73 5.29 -0.58
CA LEU A 192 -18.74 5.93 0.28
C LEU A 192 -19.10 7.34 -0.20
N LEU A 193 -18.10 8.16 -0.56
CA LEU A 193 -18.35 9.54 -0.99
C LEU A 193 -19.10 9.62 -2.33
N ALA A 194 -18.96 8.61 -3.20
CA ALA A 194 -19.69 8.56 -4.48
C ALA A 194 -21.21 8.63 -4.31
N GLY A 195 -21.78 8.00 -3.27
CA GLY A 195 -23.21 8.08 -3.00
C GLY A 195 -23.68 9.49 -2.60
N ILE A 196 -22.89 10.20 -1.80
CA ILE A 196 -23.18 11.59 -1.43
C ILE A 196 -23.08 12.51 -2.65
N LEU A 197 -22.07 12.29 -3.51
CA LEU A 197 -21.86 13.05 -4.74
C LEU A 197 -23.02 12.87 -5.74
N MET A 198 -23.64 11.68 -5.77
CA MET A 198 -24.77 11.38 -6.64
C MET A 198 -25.95 12.34 -6.45
N ILE A 199 -26.21 12.83 -5.24
CA ILE A 199 -27.27 13.81 -4.97
C ILE A 199 -27.01 15.12 -5.71
N GLY A 200 -25.78 15.63 -5.63
CA GLY A 200 -25.39 16.85 -6.32
C GLY A 200 -25.46 16.69 -7.84
N GLN A 201 -25.07 15.52 -8.36
CA GLN A 201 -25.18 15.20 -9.79
C GLN A 201 -26.62 15.17 -10.27
N VAL A 202 -27.55 14.58 -9.50
CA VAL A 202 -28.99 14.60 -9.79
C VAL A 202 -29.52 16.02 -9.75
N GLY A 203 -29.15 16.83 -8.77
CA GLY A 203 -29.51 18.26 -8.71
C GLY A 203 -29.03 19.04 -9.95
N ALA A 204 -27.76 18.85 -10.33
CA ALA A 204 -27.17 19.47 -11.52
C ALA A 204 -27.85 19.01 -12.83
N PHE A 205 -28.27 17.74 -12.89
CA PHE A 205 -29.02 17.20 -14.01
C PHE A 205 -30.40 17.83 -14.12
N LEU A 206 -31.16 17.91 -13.01
CA LEU A 206 -32.48 18.53 -12.96
C LEU A 206 -32.45 20.01 -13.34
N LEU A 207 -31.43 20.74 -12.87
CA LEU A 207 -31.17 22.12 -13.29
C LEU A 207 -31.00 22.21 -14.80
N ARG A 208 -30.06 21.44 -15.38
CA ARG A 208 -29.82 21.44 -16.82
C ARG A 208 -31.07 21.07 -17.62
N ALA A 209 -31.80 20.03 -17.21
CA ALA A 209 -33.04 19.61 -17.85
C ALA A 209 -34.11 20.72 -17.86
N SER A 210 -34.24 21.48 -16.76
CA SER A 210 -35.15 22.62 -16.66
C SER A 210 -34.77 23.76 -17.65
N PHE A 211 -33.47 24.03 -17.82
CA PHE A 211 -32.96 25.05 -18.74
C PHE A 211 -33.06 24.66 -20.23
N PHE A 212 -32.77 23.40 -20.60
CA PHE A 212 -32.86 22.93 -21.99
C PHE A 212 -34.30 22.79 -22.48
N SER A 213 -35.24 22.45 -21.60
CA SER A 213 -36.68 22.41 -21.91
C SER A 213 -37.25 23.80 -22.29
N ARG A 214 -36.62 24.88 -21.81
CA ARG A 214 -37.03 26.28 -22.07
C ARG A 214 -36.89 26.71 -23.54
N HIS A 215 -36.08 26.01 -24.34
CA HIS A 215 -35.87 26.32 -25.77
C HIS A 215 -36.84 25.61 -26.73
N ARG A 216 -37.73 24.71 -26.24
CA ARG A 216 -38.66 23.94 -27.09
C ARG A 216 -40.16 24.16 -26.81
N SER A 217 -40.55 24.85 -25.73
CA SER A 217 -41.97 25.04 -25.38
C SER A 217 -42.47 26.47 -25.60
N SER A 218 -43.00 26.76 -26.80
CA SER A 218 -43.70 28.02 -27.08
C SER A 218 -45.23 27.98 -26.88
N ARG A 219 -45.81 26.89 -26.35
CA ARG A 219 -47.27 26.76 -26.25
C ARG A 219 -47.74 25.92 -25.05
N SER A 220 -47.91 26.55 -23.88
CA SER A 220 -48.80 26.13 -22.77
C SER A 220 -48.53 26.99 -21.53
N SER A 221 -49.46 27.85 -21.14
CA SER A 221 -49.37 28.70 -19.93
C SER A 221 -49.57 27.93 -18.61
N ARG A 222 -49.87 26.63 -18.67
CA ARG A 222 -50.12 25.78 -17.48
C ARG A 222 -48.88 24.98 -17.04
N ASP A 223 -47.88 24.83 -17.91
CA ASP A 223 -46.63 24.07 -17.65
C ASP A 223 -45.48 24.92 -17.06
N GLY A 224 -45.63 26.25 -17.01
CA GLY A 224 -44.57 27.13 -16.48
C GLY A 224 -44.32 26.96 -14.97
N ARG A 225 -45.34 26.59 -14.20
CA ARG A 225 -45.25 26.46 -12.74
C ARG A 225 -44.60 25.15 -12.32
N SER A 226 -44.91 24.04 -13.01
CA SER A 226 -44.25 22.75 -12.81
C SER A 226 -42.77 22.83 -13.23
N GLN A 227 -42.45 23.46 -14.36
CA GLN A 227 -41.08 23.63 -14.82
C GLN A 227 -40.22 24.50 -13.89
N ALA A 228 -40.81 25.58 -13.32
CA ALA A 228 -40.16 26.40 -12.30
C ALA A 228 -39.93 25.63 -10.99
N ALA A 229 -40.90 24.81 -10.58
CA ALA A 229 -40.77 23.92 -9.43
C ALA A 229 -39.65 22.88 -9.60
N PHE A 230 -39.55 22.22 -10.76
CA PHE A 230 -38.45 21.31 -11.07
C PHE A 230 -37.08 21.99 -11.04
N GLY A 231 -36.99 23.23 -11.54
CA GLY A 231 -35.76 24.03 -11.46
C GLY A 231 -35.38 24.39 -10.02
N ALA A 232 -36.36 24.76 -9.18
CA ALA A 232 -36.12 25.08 -7.77
C ALA A 232 -35.68 23.86 -6.95
N ILE A 233 -36.30 22.70 -7.17
CA ILE A 233 -35.90 21.42 -6.55
C ILE A 233 -34.50 21.04 -7.01
N GLY A 234 -34.20 21.16 -8.31
CA GLY A 234 -32.87 20.93 -8.86
C GLY A 234 -31.80 21.82 -8.20
N LEU A 235 -32.11 23.11 -8.02
CA LEU A 235 -31.21 24.06 -7.34
C LEU A 235 -30.97 23.68 -5.88
N ALA A 236 -32.04 23.34 -5.16
CA ALA A 236 -31.96 22.94 -3.77
C ALA A 236 -31.13 21.65 -3.60
N LEU A 237 -31.37 20.64 -4.42
CA LEU A 237 -30.58 19.39 -4.42
C LEU A 237 -29.13 19.63 -4.83
N PHE A 238 -28.86 20.55 -5.76
CA PHE A 238 -27.51 20.93 -6.14
C PHE A 238 -26.76 21.58 -4.96
N LEU A 239 -27.41 22.53 -4.26
CA LEU A 239 -26.83 23.18 -3.08
C LEU A 239 -26.61 22.19 -1.93
N ILE A 240 -27.59 21.34 -1.63
CA ILE A 240 -27.46 20.28 -0.60
C ILE A 240 -26.35 19.30 -0.97
N GLY A 241 -26.27 18.89 -2.24
CA GLY A 241 -25.20 18.05 -2.76
C GLY A 241 -23.84 18.71 -2.54
N TYR A 242 -23.70 20.00 -2.83
CA TYR A 242 -22.47 20.76 -2.60
C TYR A 242 -22.07 20.82 -1.13
N VAL A 243 -23.03 20.99 -0.22
CA VAL A 243 -22.80 20.90 1.23
C VAL A 243 -22.34 19.48 1.62
N GLY A 244 -22.93 18.44 1.03
CA GLY A 244 -22.48 17.06 1.19
C GLY A 244 -21.03 16.86 0.74
N VAL A 245 -20.64 17.43 -0.42
CA VAL A 245 -19.25 17.41 -0.91
C VAL A 245 -18.31 18.12 0.07
N PHE A 246 -18.73 19.26 0.62
CA PHE A 246 -17.95 20.00 1.61
C PHE A 246 -17.67 19.16 2.86
N PHE A 247 -18.68 18.51 3.45
CA PHE A 247 -18.47 17.64 4.60
C PHE A 247 -17.66 16.39 4.25
N GLY A 248 -17.88 15.80 3.07
CA GLY A 248 -17.07 14.69 2.58
C GLY A 248 -15.58 15.05 2.50
N ARG A 249 -15.25 16.22 1.95
CA ARG A 249 -13.88 16.75 1.89
C ARG A 249 -13.31 17.04 3.26
N LEU A 250 -14.11 17.55 4.20
CA LEU A 250 -13.66 17.79 5.58
C LEU A 250 -13.27 16.48 6.28
N ILE A 251 -14.07 15.43 6.12
CA ILE A 251 -13.77 14.08 6.65
C ILE A 251 -12.48 13.55 6.02
N GLN A 252 -12.36 13.65 4.69
CA GLN A 252 -11.18 13.23 3.94
C GLN A 252 -9.90 13.94 4.40
N ALA A 253 -9.95 15.26 4.54
CA ALA A 253 -8.83 16.08 4.99
C ALA A 253 -8.43 15.79 6.44
N ALA A 254 -9.40 15.58 7.34
CA ALA A 254 -9.13 15.22 8.73
C ALA A 254 -8.45 13.84 8.86
N VAL A 255 -8.79 12.90 7.98
CA VAL A 255 -8.20 11.55 7.98
C VAL A 255 -6.82 11.53 7.31
N SER A 256 -6.60 12.29 6.23
CA SER A 256 -5.38 12.25 5.40
C SER A 256 -4.23 13.11 5.96
N ARG A 257 -4.44 14.35 6.44
CA ARG A 257 -3.34 15.29 6.79
C ARG A 257 -2.25 14.74 7.72
N GLN A 258 -2.65 14.06 8.81
CA GLN A 258 -1.66 13.48 9.74
C GLN A 258 -0.86 12.32 9.11
N ARG A 259 -1.44 11.63 8.12
CA ARG A 259 -0.81 10.51 7.43
C ARG A 259 0.21 11.01 6.42
N GLU A 260 -0.08 12.09 5.71
CA GLU A 260 0.86 12.72 4.78
C GLU A 260 2.18 13.11 5.47
N MET A 261 2.10 13.73 6.65
CA MET A 261 3.29 14.11 7.42
C MET A 261 4.10 12.89 7.90
N LEU A 262 3.40 11.81 8.29
CA LEU A 262 4.04 10.55 8.68
C LEU A 262 4.64 9.82 7.48
N ALA A 263 4.01 9.92 6.31
CA ALA A 263 4.47 9.36 5.06
C ALA A 263 5.74 10.06 4.57
N ASP A 264 5.80 11.40 4.67
CA ASP A 264 7.01 12.17 4.38
C ASP A 264 8.17 11.77 5.29
N ALA A 265 7.94 11.69 6.60
CA ALA A 265 8.94 11.23 7.54
C ALA A 265 9.40 9.78 7.26
N SER A 266 8.47 8.90 6.87
CA SER A 266 8.77 7.52 6.50
C SER A 266 9.59 7.45 5.20
N SER A 267 9.27 8.29 4.21
CA SER A 267 10.04 8.39 2.98
C SER A 267 11.49 8.79 3.26
N VAL A 268 11.73 9.78 4.13
CA VAL A 268 13.09 10.14 4.55
C VAL A 268 13.79 8.97 5.25
N GLN A 269 13.08 8.20 6.06
CA GLN A 269 13.64 7.02 6.73
C GLN A 269 14.01 5.91 5.74
N PHE A 270 13.19 5.69 4.72
CA PHE A 270 13.37 4.63 3.73
C PHE A 270 14.42 4.97 2.68
N THR A 271 14.55 6.25 2.32
CA THR A 271 15.45 6.72 1.26
C THR A 271 16.74 7.32 1.80
N ARG A 272 16.75 7.73 3.07
CA ARG A 272 17.83 8.47 3.74
C ARG A 272 18.20 9.76 3.03
N ASN A 273 17.33 10.24 2.14
CA ASN A 273 17.56 11.38 1.30
C ASN A 273 16.43 12.40 1.51
N PRO A 274 16.55 13.28 2.52
CA PRO A 274 15.56 14.32 2.76
C PRO A 274 15.43 15.29 1.57
N GLU A 275 16.50 15.48 0.79
CA GLU A 275 16.46 16.32 -0.41
C GLU A 275 15.61 15.70 -1.52
N GLY A 276 15.56 14.37 -1.65
CA GLY A 276 14.76 13.68 -2.66
C GLY A 276 13.27 14.01 -2.53
N ILE A 277 12.68 13.72 -1.37
CA ILE A 277 11.26 14.02 -1.13
C ILE A 277 10.97 15.53 -1.11
N ALA A 278 11.85 16.35 -0.52
CA ALA A 278 11.65 17.79 -0.47
C ALA A 278 11.75 18.45 -1.87
N GLY A 279 12.66 17.97 -2.71
CA GLY A 279 12.81 18.42 -4.10
C GLY A 279 11.57 18.08 -4.95
N ALA A 280 11.03 16.86 -4.79
CA ALA A 280 9.79 16.46 -5.43
C ALA A 280 8.61 17.37 -5.02
N LEU A 281 8.43 17.62 -3.72
CA LEU A 281 7.39 18.52 -3.20
C LEU A 281 7.54 19.95 -3.71
N PHE A 282 8.79 20.45 -3.76
CA PHE A 282 9.09 21.77 -4.28
C PHE A 282 8.73 21.90 -5.77
N LYS A 283 9.06 20.89 -6.59
CA LYS A 283 8.68 20.85 -8.01
C LYS A 283 7.16 20.78 -8.21
N ILE A 284 6.43 20.04 -7.38
CA ILE A 284 4.96 20.02 -7.42
C ILE A 284 4.39 21.40 -7.10
N GLY A 285 4.93 22.10 -6.11
CA GLY A 285 4.49 23.46 -5.77
C GLY A 285 4.69 24.47 -6.90
N PHE A 286 5.72 24.27 -7.74
CA PHE A 286 6.04 25.18 -8.85
C PHE A 286 5.34 24.80 -10.17
N LYS A 287 5.35 23.50 -10.53
CA LYS A 287 4.85 23.00 -11.82
C LYS A 287 3.40 22.49 -11.77
N GLY A 288 2.88 22.24 -10.57
CA GLY A 288 1.55 21.67 -10.34
C GLY A 288 1.53 20.13 -10.31
N GLY A 289 0.63 19.58 -9.50
CA GLY A 289 0.33 18.14 -9.41
C GLY A 289 -1.04 17.76 -10.01
N TYR A 290 -1.66 18.70 -10.73
CA TYR A 290 -3.05 18.57 -11.19
C TYR A 290 -3.19 17.49 -12.27
N LEU A 291 -4.32 16.77 -12.21
CA LEU A 291 -4.72 15.82 -13.23
C LEU A 291 -5.76 16.53 -14.11
N ASP A 292 -5.41 16.81 -15.34
CA ASP A 292 -6.20 17.65 -16.26
C ASP A 292 -7.16 16.81 -17.12
N THR A 293 -6.88 15.52 -17.33
CA THR A 293 -7.62 14.67 -18.27
C THR A 293 -8.63 13.73 -17.61
N THR A 294 -8.43 13.38 -16.34
CA THR A 294 -9.27 12.42 -15.62
C THR A 294 -10.51 13.06 -14.97
N SER A 295 -11.73 12.63 -15.37
CA SER A 295 -12.99 13.08 -14.76
C SER A 295 -13.16 12.72 -13.28
N HIS A 296 -12.37 11.77 -12.79
CA HIS A 296 -12.32 11.31 -11.40
C HIS A 296 -11.24 12.01 -10.55
N ALA A 297 -10.56 13.04 -11.07
CA ALA A 297 -9.48 13.73 -10.34
C ALA A 297 -9.95 14.24 -8.96
N SER A 298 -11.19 14.72 -8.86
CA SER A 298 -11.75 15.20 -7.59
C SER A 298 -11.93 14.10 -6.54
N ASP A 299 -12.24 12.89 -6.99
CA ASP A 299 -12.51 11.73 -6.13
C ASP A 299 -11.20 11.15 -5.58
N MET A 300 -10.06 11.51 -6.18
CA MET A 300 -8.76 10.88 -5.95
C MET A 300 -7.73 11.76 -5.24
N ASN A 301 -8.07 13.02 -4.99
CA ASN A 301 -7.17 14.00 -4.37
C ASN A 301 -6.49 13.53 -3.06
N HIS A 302 -7.09 12.62 -2.27
CA HIS A 302 -6.49 12.07 -1.04
C HIS A 302 -5.61 10.84 -1.25
N MET A 303 -5.61 10.27 -2.45
CA MET A 303 -4.72 9.15 -2.80
C MET A 303 -3.44 9.64 -3.44
N CYS A 304 -3.55 10.74 -4.18
CA CYS A 304 -2.48 11.33 -4.94
C CYS A 304 -1.45 12.02 -4.06
N PHE A 305 -0.16 11.83 -4.38
CA PHE A 305 0.99 12.47 -3.75
C PHE A 305 0.92 14.01 -3.76
N GLY A 306 0.39 14.57 -4.85
CA GLY A 306 0.12 15.99 -5.02
C GLY A 306 -1.38 16.29 -5.17
N GLU A 307 -1.77 17.56 -5.03
CA GLU A 307 -3.15 17.99 -5.28
C GLU A 307 -3.55 17.73 -6.74
N SER A 308 -4.51 16.83 -6.95
CA SER A 308 -5.00 16.45 -8.29
C SER A 308 -5.99 17.43 -8.89
N THR A 309 -6.59 18.32 -8.07
CA THR A 309 -7.52 19.36 -8.54
C THR A 309 -7.22 20.72 -7.93
N ARG A 310 -7.34 21.79 -8.73
CA ARG A 310 -7.23 23.18 -8.26
C ARG A 310 -8.42 23.54 -7.36
N MET A 311 -8.25 23.53 -6.04
CA MET A 311 -9.25 24.09 -5.12
C MET A 311 -8.91 25.54 -4.79
N LYS A 312 -9.67 26.49 -5.34
CA LYS A 312 -9.46 27.93 -5.14
C LYS A 312 -9.89 28.46 -3.76
N PHE A 313 -10.40 27.60 -2.87
CA PHE A 313 -10.87 28.02 -1.55
C PHE A 313 -10.46 27.05 -0.43
N THR A 314 -9.80 27.64 0.56
CA THR A 314 -9.47 27.20 1.93
C THR A 314 -8.52 26.00 2.13
N SER A 315 -7.36 26.29 2.75
CA SER A 315 -6.39 25.30 3.30
C SER A 315 -7.03 24.25 4.22
N LEU A 316 -8.19 24.57 4.83
CA LEU A 316 -8.95 23.64 5.67
C LEU A 316 -9.55 22.45 4.90
N LEU A 317 -9.83 22.60 3.60
CA LEU A 317 -10.42 21.57 2.73
C LEU A 317 -9.38 20.83 1.88
N ALA A 318 -8.11 21.25 1.90
CA ALA A 318 -7.04 20.53 1.24
C ALA A 318 -6.84 19.15 1.90
N SER A 319 -6.82 18.09 1.08
CA SER A 319 -6.44 16.74 1.54
C SER A 319 -5.00 16.72 2.03
N HIS A 320 -4.16 17.56 1.44
CA HIS A 320 -2.74 17.69 1.74
C HIS A 320 -2.45 18.87 2.67
N PRO A 321 -1.54 18.73 3.65
CA PRO A 321 -0.96 19.87 4.34
C PRO A 321 -0.25 20.80 3.35
N PRO A 322 -0.12 22.11 3.66
CA PRO A 322 0.64 23.03 2.84
C PRO A 322 2.05 22.51 2.53
N ILE A 323 2.49 22.66 1.27
CA ILE A 323 3.80 22.17 0.82
C ILE A 323 4.94 22.75 1.66
N GLU A 324 4.85 24.02 2.04
CA GLU A 324 5.85 24.68 2.88
C GLU A 324 5.97 24.02 4.27
N ASP A 325 4.84 23.65 4.89
CA ASP A 325 4.83 22.94 6.18
C ASP A 325 5.43 21.54 6.05
N ARG A 326 5.12 20.82 4.96
CA ARG A 326 5.69 19.50 4.65
C ARG A 326 7.22 19.59 4.51
N ILE A 327 7.71 20.50 3.67
CA ILE A 327 9.16 20.69 3.44
C ILE A 327 9.88 21.09 4.74
N ASN A 328 9.30 22.01 5.52
CA ASN A 328 9.90 22.43 6.79
C ASN A 328 9.91 21.32 7.84
N SER A 329 8.91 20.42 7.83
CA SER A 329 8.87 19.27 8.73
C SER A 329 9.91 18.20 8.39
N ILE A 330 10.25 18.05 7.11
CA ILE A 330 11.31 17.15 6.63
C ILE A 330 12.67 17.67 7.13
N GLN A 331 12.97 18.93 6.82
CA GLN A 331 14.19 19.57 7.30
C GLN A 331 14.02 21.09 7.37
N PRO A 332 14.20 21.70 8.56
CA PRO A 332 14.16 23.15 8.70
C PRO A 332 15.18 23.85 7.78
N GLY A 333 14.73 24.89 7.07
CA GLY A 333 15.58 25.65 6.14
C GLY A 333 15.77 25.02 4.75
N MET A 334 15.22 23.82 4.50
CA MET A 334 15.29 23.15 3.19
C MET A 334 14.66 23.98 2.07
N LEU A 335 13.49 24.58 2.34
CA LEU A 335 12.77 25.42 1.38
C LEU A 335 13.64 26.59 0.88
N ALA A 336 14.38 27.23 1.78
CA ALA A 336 15.27 28.34 1.44
C ALA A 336 16.44 27.87 0.55
N ARG A 337 17.02 26.70 0.85
CA ARG A 337 18.07 26.09 0.03
C ARG A 337 17.58 25.75 -1.38
N LEU A 338 16.39 25.16 -1.49
CA LEU A 338 15.78 24.82 -2.79
C LEU A 338 15.46 26.07 -3.61
N ARG A 339 14.93 27.13 -2.98
CA ARG A 339 14.69 28.42 -3.65
C ARG A 339 16.00 29.08 -4.12
N SER A 340 17.07 29.01 -3.32
CA SER A 340 18.38 29.54 -3.73
C SER A 340 18.93 28.81 -4.95
N ARG A 341 18.92 27.47 -4.93
CA ARG A 341 19.39 26.66 -6.07
C ARG A 341 18.64 26.98 -7.36
N LEU A 342 17.31 27.16 -7.28
CA LEU A 342 16.51 27.52 -8.45
C LEU A 342 16.94 28.87 -9.04
N ARG A 343 17.16 29.87 -8.18
CA ARG A 343 17.64 31.20 -8.59
C ARG A 343 19.02 31.14 -9.25
N ASP A 344 19.89 30.27 -8.77
CA ASP A 344 21.24 30.12 -9.33
C ASP A 344 21.25 29.34 -10.67
N THR A 345 20.17 28.60 -10.98
CA THR A 345 20.00 27.85 -12.24
C THR A 345 19.25 28.61 -13.35
N GLU A 346 18.53 29.70 -13.03
CA GLU A 346 17.98 30.57 -14.05
C GLU A 346 19.07 31.55 -14.54
N PRO A 347 19.39 31.61 -15.84
CA PRO A 347 20.34 32.61 -16.34
C PRO A 347 19.73 34.00 -16.13
N ASP A 348 20.45 34.82 -15.39
CA ASP A 348 20.09 36.18 -15.03
C ASP A 348 19.99 37.08 -16.28
N GLY A 349 18.86 37.00 -16.96
CA GLY A 349 18.48 37.88 -18.06
C GLY A 349 17.99 39.21 -17.52
N ASN A 350 18.84 39.96 -16.80
CA ASN A 350 18.81 41.43 -16.70
C ASN A 350 19.89 41.97 -15.74
N LEU A 351 21.16 41.82 -16.12
CA LEU A 351 22.21 42.72 -15.62
C LEU A 351 22.16 44.05 -16.39
N ARG A 352 21.51 45.06 -15.80
CA ARG A 352 21.80 46.47 -16.07
C ARG A 352 22.14 47.18 -14.76
N HIS A 353 23.42 47.45 -14.61
CA HIS A 353 24.06 48.50 -13.82
C HIS A 353 23.32 49.06 -12.60
N SER A 354 23.87 48.78 -11.41
CA SER A 354 24.25 49.90 -10.54
C SER A 354 25.66 49.67 -10.01
N VAL A 355 26.51 50.63 -10.34
CA VAL A 355 27.88 50.79 -9.87
C VAL A 355 27.79 51.28 -8.42
N ASN A 356 28.50 50.63 -7.50
CA ASN A 356 29.41 51.25 -6.54
C ASN A 356 30.02 50.17 -5.65
N ALA A 357 31.25 49.80 -5.99
CA ALA A 357 32.17 49.18 -5.05
C ALA A 357 32.55 50.21 -3.97
N PRO A 358 32.76 49.75 -2.73
CA PRO A 358 33.94 50.17 -2.01
C PRO A 358 34.77 48.97 -1.56
N GLU A 359 36.03 49.03 -1.99
CA GLU A 359 37.26 48.71 -1.26
C GLU A 359 37.32 47.47 -0.35
N ALA A 360 38.16 46.55 -0.80
CA ALA A 360 38.79 45.54 0.03
C ALA A 360 39.78 46.20 1.00
N GLY A 361 39.63 45.91 2.29
CA GLY A 361 40.66 46.17 3.30
C GLY A 361 40.20 45.80 4.70
N ILE A 362 41.05 45.03 5.39
CA ILE A 362 41.06 44.75 6.84
C ILE A 362 40.10 43.61 7.24
N ALA A 363 40.57 42.36 7.18
CA ALA A 363 41.34 41.66 8.22
C ALA A 363 40.50 41.26 9.45
N ALA A 364 40.51 39.95 9.69
CA ALA A 364 40.46 39.28 10.98
C ALA A 364 39.34 39.69 11.97
N GLY A 365 38.46 38.72 12.23
CA GLY A 365 37.76 38.64 13.50
C GLY A 365 36.27 38.54 13.36
N PHE A 366 35.75 37.34 13.10
CA PHE A 366 34.47 36.84 13.63
C PHE A 366 34.45 35.31 13.55
N ALA A 367 35.57 34.68 13.90
CA ALA A 367 35.67 33.24 14.14
C ALA A 367 35.46 32.87 15.62
N ASP A 368 35.00 33.80 16.46
CA ASP A 368 35.08 33.62 17.92
C ASP A 368 33.90 34.14 18.75
N ILE A 369 32.66 34.12 18.21
CA ILE A 369 31.44 34.33 19.03
C ILE A 369 30.30 33.39 18.58
N ALA A 370 30.59 32.10 18.43
CA ALA A 370 29.55 31.07 18.28
C ALA A 370 29.99 29.70 18.80
N LYS A 371 30.79 29.66 19.87
CA LYS A 371 31.29 28.41 20.45
C LYS A 371 30.95 28.17 21.93
N ASP A 372 30.15 29.03 22.56
CA ASP A 372 29.87 28.90 24.01
C ASP A 372 28.39 28.93 24.43
N ILE A 373 27.45 28.66 23.51
CA ILE A 373 26.04 28.43 23.91
C ILE A 373 25.47 27.27 23.09
N TYR A 374 25.86 26.05 23.41
CA TYR A 374 25.02 24.84 23.29
C TYR A 374 25.76 23.67 23.97
N GLN A 375 25.70 23.61 25.31
CA GLN A 375 25.93 22.36 26.03
C GLN A 375 24.66 21.50 25.89
N PRO A 376 24.71 20.29 25.31
CA PRO A 376 23.61 19.36 25.47
C PRO A 376 23.65 18.85 26.92
N ALA A 377 22.59 19.16 27.67
CA ALA A 377 22.38 18.68 29.02
C ALA A 377 22.56 17.14 29.07
N THR A 378 23.57 16.71 29.81
CA THR A 378 23.81 15.33 30.19
C THR A 378 22.59 14.82 30.97
N LYS A 379 21.76 14.00 30.33
CA LYS A 379 20.76 13.19 31.03
C LYS A 379 21.50 12.18 31.90
N HIS A 380 21.54 12.44 33.20
CA HIS A 380 21.90 11.44 34.20
C HIS A 380 20.97 10.23 34.05
N ARG A 381 21.53 9.10 33.59
CA ARG A 381 20.95 7.77 33.76
C ARG A 381 21.20 7.35 35.20
N THR A 382 20.17 7.40 36.04
CA THR A 382 20.16 6.71 37.35
C THR A 382 19.60 5.32 37.14
N SER A 383 20.41 4.38 36.65
CA SER A 383 20.12 2.95 36.75
C SER A 383 21.44 2.17 36.85
N PRO A 384 21.71 1.47 37.97
CA PRO A 384 22.98 0.81 38.23
C PRO A 384 22.99 -0.64 37.71
N LEU A 385 22.51 -0.89 36.50
CA LEU A 385 22.69 -2.17 35.82
C LEU A 385 22.99 -1.96 34.34
N ALA A 386 24.23 -2.27 33.96
CA ALA A 386 24.65 -2.48 32.59
C ALA A 386 24.27 -3.91 32.19
N SER A 387 23.02 -4.11 31.76
CA SER A 387 22.69 -5.24 30.89
C SER A 387 23.03 -4.85 29.45
N PRO A 388 23.62 -5.74 28.63
CA PRO A 388 23.71 -5.49 27.20
C PRO A 388 22.27 -5.29 26.66
N PRO A 389 22.06 -4.41 25.65
CA PRO A 389 20.74 -4.26 25.06
C PRO A 389 20.33 -5.60 24.43
N GLU A 390 19.24 -6.19 24.92
CA GLU A 390 18.58 -7.28 24.18
C GLU A 390 18.29 -6.79 22.75
N PRO A 391 18.52 -7.63 21.71
CA PRO A 391 18.17 -7.25 20.35
C PRO A 391 16.67 -6.92 20.28
N ALA A 392 16.33 -5.82 19.61
CA ALA A 392 14.94 -5.41 19.45
C ALA A 392 14.10 -6.56 18.84
N PRO A 393 12.84 -6.76 19.32
CA PRO A 393 11.99 -7.85 18.87
C PRO A 393 11.79 -7.80 17.35
N LEU A 394 11.74 -8.98 16.70
CA LEU A 394 11.68 -9.09 15.24
C LEU A 394 10.42 -8.42 14.66
N SER A 395 9.33 -8.37 15.42
CA SER A 395 8.09 -7.70 15.06
C SER A 395 8.23 -6.18 14.89
N GLU A 396 9.23 -5.55 15.51
CA GLU A 396 9.54 -4.13 15.29
C GLU A 396 10.23 -3.89 13.95
N LYS A 397 10.93 -4.89 13.42
CA LYS A 397 11.56 -4.84 12.09
C LYS A 397 10.56 -5.04 10.94
N VAL A 398 9.38 -5.61 11.21
CA VAL A 398 8.36 -5.89 10.19
C VAL A 398 7.94 -4.60 9.48
N GLY A 399 8.20 -4.57 8.18
CA GLY A 399 8.12 -3.48 7.20
C GLY A 399 8.66 -2.12 7.67
N THR A 400 9.75 -2.18 8.44
CA THR A 400 10.69 -1.07 8.51
C THR A 400 11.77 -1.29 7.46
N VAL A 401 12.10 -0.25 6.70
CA VAL A 401 13.31 -0.25 5.88
C VAL A 401 14.49 0.06 6.79
N SER A 402 15.52 -0.79 6.75
CA SER A 402 16.74 -0.64 7.54
C SER A 402 17.96 -0.52 6.62
N SER A 403 19.08 0.01 7.12
CA SER A 403 20.35 0.11 6.37
C SER A 403 20.74 -1.22 5.77
N GLN A 404 20.66 -2.24 6.60
CA GLN A 404 21.07 -3.59 6.23
C GLN A 404 20.17 -4.14 5.13
N GLY A 405 18.87 -3.82 5.15
CA GLY A 405 17.92 -4.21 4.12
C GLY A 405 18.14 -3.49 2.79
N GLU A 406 18.42 -2.19 2.80
CA GLU A 406 18.77 -1.41 1.60
C GLU A 406 20.08 -1.90 0.98
N ASP A 407 21.14 -2.02 1.79
CA ASP A 407 22.46 -2.48 1.35
C ASP A 407 22.36 -3.91 0.77
N PHE A 408 21.56 -4.77 1.40
CA PHE A 408 21.25 -6.10 0.88
C PHE A 408 20.55 -6.01 -0.48
N ALA A 409 19.50 -5.20 -0.61
CA ALA A 409 18.75 -5.06 -1.86
C ALA A 409 19.64 -4.58 -3.01
N VAL A 410 20.47 -3.55 -2.76
CA VAL A 410 21.40 -3.02 -3.76
C VAL A 410 22.44 -4.06 -4.17
N ARG A 411 23.09 -4.72 -3.20
CA ARG A 411 24.09 -5.76 -3.48
C ARG A 411 23.48 -6.93 -4.25
N PHE A 412 22.30 -7.38 -3.82
CA PHE A 412 21.54 -8.44 -4.49
C PHE A 412 21.29 -8.09 -5.95
N LEU A 413 20.70 -6.91 -6.23
CA LEU A 413 20.39 -6.48 -7.59
C LEU A 413 21.64 -6.30 -8.47
N GLN A 414 22.77 -5.93 -7.88
CA GLN A 414 24.06 -5.80 -8.57
C GLN A 414 24.73 -7.15 -8.86
N GLN A 415 24.50 -8.16 -8.03
CA GLN A 415 25.04 -9.51 -8.20
C GLN A 415 24.28 -10.32 -9.25
N LEU A 416 23.03 -9.98 -9.57
CA LEU A 416 22.25 -10.67 -10.58
C LEU A 416 22.85 -10.46 -11.99
N PRO A 417 23.22 -11.53 -12.71
CA PRO A 417 23.60 -11.41 -14.12
C PRO A 417 22.48 -10.74 -14.93
N SER A 418 22.82 -9.83 -15.83
CA SER A 418 21.83 -9.07 -16.62
C SER A 418 20.92 -9.99 -17.44
N THR A 419 21.47 -11.10 -17.97
CA THR A 419 20.72 -12.15 -18.66
C THR A 419 19.70 -12.83 -17.75
N PHE A 420 20.10 -13.19 -16.52
CA PHE A 420 19.22 -13.78 -15.52
C PHE A 420 18.10 -12.80 -15.14
N ARG A 421 18.47 -11.56 -14.82
CA ARG A 421 17.53 -10.50 -14.41
C ARG A 421 16.47 -10.22 -15.48
N ASN A 422 16.87 -10.11 -16.75
CA ASN A 422 15.93 -9.86 -17.85
C ASN A 422 14.90 -11.00 -17.99
N LEU A 423 15.31 -12.25 -17.77
CA LEU A 423 14.40 -13.38 -17.86
C LEU A 423 13.31 -13.35 -16.79
N LEU A 424 13.59 -12.83 -15.58
CA LEU A 424 12.61 -12.70 -14.49
C LEU A 424 11.40 -11.86 -14.90
N TYR A 425 11.58 -10.91 -15.82
CA TYR A 425 10.52 -10.00 -16.26
C TYR A 425 9.68 -10.54 -17.41
N THR A 426 10.11 -11.63 -18.05
CA THR A 426 9.37 -12.25 -19.14
C THR A 426 8.42 -13.32 -18.59
N ARG A 427 7.23 -13.49 -19.21
CA ARG A 427 6.28 -14.55 -18.80
C ARG A 427 6.94 -15.93 -18.85
N ALA A 428 7.61 -16.25 -19.95
CA ALA A 428 8.32 -17.53 -20.13
C ALA A 428 9.45 -17.69 -19.11
N GLY A 429 10.36 -16.72 -18.97
CA GLY A 429 11.47 -16.80 -18.02
C GLY A 429 11.04 -16.91 -16.57
N ALA A 430 9.95 -16.24 -16.17
CA ALA A 430 9.37 -16.35 -14.83
C ALA A 430 8.78 -17.75 -14.56
N ILE A 431 8.11 -18.36 -15.55
CA ILE A 431 7.66 -19.76 -15.47
C ILE A 431 8.86 -20.70 -15.31
N GLN A 432 9.88 -20.54 -16.16
CA GLN A 432 11.07 -21.38 -16.12
C GLN A 432 11.86 -21.19 -14.82
N LEU A 433 11.82 -20.01 -14.19
CA LEU A 433 12.41 -19.79 -12.87
C LEU A 433 11.78 -20.71 -11.81
N CYS A 434 10.45 -20.82 -11.79
CA CYS A 434 9.74 -21.73 -10.88
C CYS A 434 10.19 -23.18 -11.05
N TYR A 435 10.39 -23.63 -12.30
CA TYR A 435 10.91 -24.97 -12.57
C TYR A 435 12.39 -25.10 -12.20
N ALA A 436 13.21 -24.12 -12.57
CA ALA A 436 14.64 -24.08 -12.26
C ALA A 436 14.90 -24.17 -10.76
N MET A 437 14.11 -23.47 -9.92
CA MET A 437 14.24 -23.53 -8.47
C MET A 437 14.03 -24.93 -7.90
N LEU A 438 13.16 -25.75 -8.50
CA LEU A 438 12.88 -27.12 -8.06
C LEU A 438 13.93 -28.13 -8.51
N ILE A 439 14.56 -27.90 -9.67
CA ILE A 439 15.47 -28.87 -10.29
C ILE A 439 16.94 -28.46 -10.21
N SER A 440 17.24 -27.23 -9.75
CA SER A 440 18.59 -26.66 -9.80
C SER A 440 19.66 -27.49 -9.09
N GLU A 441 19.28 -28.23 -8.04
CA GLU A 441 20.19 -29.10 -7.28
C GLU A 441 20.35 -30.50 -7.88
N LEU A 442 19.46 -30.90 -8.80
CA LEU A 442 19.48 -32.24 -9.37
C LEU A 442 20.59 -32.40 -10.44
N PRO A 443 21.12 -33.62 -10.63
CA PRO A 443 21.95 -33.96 -11.79
C PRO A 443 21.20 -33.76 -13.11
N SER A 444 21.91 -33.46 -14.20
CA SER A 444 21.31 -33.12 -15.49
C SER A 444 20.38 -34.20 -16.06
N GLU A 445 20.66 -35.49 -15.81
CA GLU A 445 19.79 -36.59 -16.25
C GLU A 445 18.45 -36.59 -15.49
N GLU A 446 18.50 -36.45 -14.16
CA GLU A 446 17.30 -36.35 -13.32
C GLU A 446 16.49 -35.07 -13.60
N GLN A 447 17.16 -33.96 -13.95
CA GLN A 447 16.48 -32.73 -14.37
C GLN A 447 15.58 -33.00 -15.58
N GLN A 448 16.10 -33.69 -16.59
CA GLN A 448 15.34 -33.99 -17.81
C GLN A 448 14.19 -34.97 -17.55
N GLU A 449 14.42 -35.97 -16.69
CA GLU A 449 13.36 -36.88 -16.24
C GLU A 449 12.23 -36.13 -15.53
N ARG A 450 12.57 -35.23 -14.58
CA ARG A 450 11.58 -34.43 -13.84
C ARG A 450 10.76 -33.53 -14.76
N LEU A 451 11.42 -32.85 -15.69
CA LEU A 451 10.77 -31.95 -16.63
C LEU A 451 9.85 -32.70 -17.60
N SER A 452 10.12 -33.98 -17.89
CA SER A 452 9.26 -34.80 -18.77
C SER A 452 7.86 -35.08 -18.21
N ILE A 453 7.67 -34.90 -16.88
CA ILE A 453 6.37 -35.04 -16.20
C ILE A 453 5.41 -33.92 -16.60
N ILE A 454 5.93 -32.79 -17.08
CA ILE A 454 5.15 -31.62 -17.46
C ILE A 454 4.50 -31.86 -18.82
N PRO A 455 3.16 -31.71 -18.95
CA PRO A 455 2.49 -31.88 -20.23
C PRO A 455 2.88 -30.78 -21.22
N PRO A 456 2.91 -31.08 -22.53
CA PRO A 456 3.21 -30.09 -23.55
C PRO A 456 2.15 -28.98 -23.55
N HIS A 457 2.62 -27.74 -23.53
CA HIS A 457 1.80 -26.53 -23.54
C HIS A 457 2.52 -25.40 -24.29
N PRO A 458 1.83 -24.53 -25.05
CA PRO A 458 2.48 -23.46 -25.83
C PRO A 458 3.39 -22.53 -25.01
N LEU A 459 3.02 -22.23 -23.77
CA LEU A 459 3.77 -21.33 -22.87
C LEU A 459 4.39 -22.01 -21.64
N LEU A 460 3.80 -23.12 -21.17
CA LEU A 460 4.18 -23.74 -19.88
C LEU A 460 5.15 -24.91 -20.05
N SER A 461 5.52 -25.24 -21.29
CA SER A 461 6.49 -26.30 -21.54
C SER A 461 7.86 -25.93 -20.99
N PRO A 462 8.64 -26.88 -20.48
CA PRO A 462 10.02 -26.65 -20.12
C PRO A 462 10.85 -26.22 -21.34
N GLU A 463 11.55 -25.10 -21.22
CA GLU A 463 12.43 -24.59 -22.28
C GLU A 463 13.90 -24.76 -21.87
N THR A 464 14.59 -25.73 -22.49
CA THR A 464 15.97 -26.08 -22.12
C THR A 464 16.95 -24.91 -22.27
N GLU A 465 16.74 -24.03 -23.27
CA GLU A 465 17.61 -22.86 -23.48
C GLU A 465 17.48 -21.85 -22.33
N LEU A 466 16.26 -21.56 -21.88
CA LEU A 466 16.01 -20.64 -20.77
C LEU A 466 16.50 -21.24 -19.44
N LEU A 467 16.21 -22.52 -19.20
CA LEU A 467 16.69 -23.24 -18.01
C LEU A 467 18.22 -23.28 -17.96
N GLY A 468 18.88 -23.46 -19.10
CA GLY A 468 20.35 -23.40 -19.22
C GLY A 468 20.94 -22.04 -18.87
N LYS A 469 20.17 -20.95 -18.97
CA LYS A 469 20.58 -19.60 -18.53
C LYS A 469 20.25 -19.33 -17.06
N LEU A 470 19.16 -19.89 -16.54
CA LEU A 470 18.67 -19.65 -15.18
C LEU A 470 19.39 -20.50 -14.12
N ILE A 471 19.58 -21.80 -14.38
CA ILE A 471 20.16 -22.74 -13.41
C ILE A 471 21.58 -22.33 -12.99
N PRO A 472 22.51 -21.96 -13.90
CA PRO A 472 23.84 -21.50 -13.49
C PRO A 472 23.78 -20.23 -12.63
N GLY A 473 22.86 -19.31 -12.95
CA GLY A 473 22.61 -18.11 -12.15
C GLY A 473 22.22 -18.46 -10.72
N LEU A 474 21.21 -19.31 -10.54
CA LEU A 474 20.77 -19.78 -9.22
C LEU A 474 21.90 -20.47 -8.43
N ARG A 475 22.70 -21.32 -9.10
CA ARG A 475 23.84 -22.00 -8.46
C ARG A 475 24.96 -21.04 -8.05
N SER A 476 25.21 -19.99 -8.85
CA SER A 476 26.28 -19.02 -8.59
C SER A 476 25.98 -18.07 -7.42
N ILE A 477 24.71 -17.71 -7.23
CA ILE A 477 24.30 -16.72 -6.23
C ILE A 477 23.94 -17.40 -4.89
N GLY A 478 23.52 -18.66 -4.93
CA GLY A 478 23.22 -19.47 -3.75
C GLY A 478 21.75 -19.44 -3.33
N GLU A 479 21.43 -20.19 -2.28
CA GLU A 479 20.05 -20.50 -1.87
C GLU A 479 19.29 -19.29 -1.30
N GLY A 480 19.99 -18.36 -0.63
CA GLY A 480 19.39 -17.18 0.01
C GLY A 480 18.72 -16.18 -0.96
N VAL A 481 18.86 -16.38 -2.27
CA VAL A 481 18.39 -15.49 -3.34
C VAL A 481 17.13 -16.01 -4.04
N ARG A 482 16.73 -17.26 -3.78
CA ARG A 482 15.54 -17.90 -4.40
C ARG A 482 14.26 -17.08 -4.22
N PHE A 483 13.93 -16.68 -3.00
CA PHE A 483 12.72 -15.90 -2.71
C PHE A 483 12.76 -14.48 -3.27
N PRO A 484 13.83 -13.68 -3.07
CA PRO A 484 13.94 -12.38 -3.72
C PRO A 484 13.84 -12.44 -5.25
N ALA A 485 14.41 -13.46 -5.90
CA ALA A 485 14.28 -13.66 -7.34
C ALA A 485 12.83 -14.00 -7.75
N LEU A 486 12.14 -14.81 -6.96
CA LEU A 486 10.72 -15.12 -7.16
C LEU A 486 9.84 -13.87 -7.00
N GLU A 487 10.10 -13.02 -5.99
CA GLU A 487 9.40 -11.75 -5.78
C GLU A 487 9.58 -10.79 -6.97
N LEU A 488 10.78 -10.72 -7.54
CA LEU A 488 11.04 -9.96 -8.77
C LEU A 488 10.30 -10.51 -10.00
N ALA A 489 10.09 -11.83 -10.06
CA ALA A 489 9.37 -12.47 -11.15
C ALA A 489 7.83 -12.37 -11.01
N MET A 490 7.32 -12.01 -9.83
CA MET A 490 5.88 -11.96 -9.56
C MET A 490 5.08 -11.06 -10.51
N PRO A 491 5.52 -9.84 -10.87
CA PRO A 491 4.80 -9.01 -11.83
C PRO A 491 4.61 -9.70 -13.19
N ALA A 492 5.60 -10.49 -13.64
CA ALA A 492 5.49 -11.26 -14.87
C ALA A 492 4.54 -12.46 -14.72
N LEU A 493 4.57 -13.15 -13.57
CA LEU A 493 3.65 -14.26 -13.27
C LEU A 493 2.20 -13.81 -13.12
N ARG A 494 1.94 -12.62 -12.56
CA ARG A 494 0.60 -12.03 -12.47
C ARG A 494 0.03 -11.68 -13.85
N LYS A 495 0.83 -11.54 -14.90
CA LYS A 495 0.34 -11.33 -16.27
C LYS A 495 -0.17 -12.59 -16.95
N LEU A 496 0.02 -13.76 -16.36
CA LEU A 496 -0.54 -15.00 -16.88
C LEU A 496 -2.07 -14.97 -16.77
N ASP A 497 -2.73 -15.56 -17.75
CA ASP A 497 -4.19 -15.73 -17.72
C ASP A 497 -4.60 -16.72 -16.61
N PRO A 498 -5.84 -16.69 -16.10
CA PRO A 498 -6.27 -17.57 -15.00
C PRO A 498 -6.00 -19.07 -15.25
N GLU A 499 -6.20 -19.53 -16.48
CA GLU A 499 -5.91 -20.91 -16.90
C GLU A 499 -4.41 -21.21 -16.88
N GLU A 500 -3.58 -20.27 -17.36
CA GLU A 500 -2.12 -20.39 -17.34
C GLU A 500 -1.57 -20.41 -15.92
N ARG A 501 -2.11 -19.59 -15.01
CA ARG A 501 -1.75 -19.60 -13.58
C ARG A 501 -2.09 -20.94 -12.93
N ALA A 502 -3.30 -21.45 -13.19
CA ALA A 502 -3.72 -22.77 -12.70
C ALA A 502 -2.83 -23.89 -13.25
N GLY A 503 -2.49 -23.83 -14.54
CA GLY A 503 -1.57 -24.74 -15.20
C GLY A 503 -0.17 -24.73 -14.58
N LEU A 504 0.40 -23.53 -14.35
CA LEU A 504 1.69 -23.38 -13.69
C LEU A 504 1.68 -23.99 -12.28
N MET A 505 0.68 -23.67 -11.47
CA MET A 505 0.55 -24.22 -10.11
C MET A 505 0.45 -25.75 -10.12
N ASN A 506 -0.31 -26.31 -11.05
CA ASN A 506 -0.43 -27.76 -11.22
C ASN A 506 0.92 -28.40 -11.63
N ASN A 507 1.65 -27.78 -12.56
CA ASN A 507 2.97 -28.27 -12.99
C ASN A 507 3.98 -28.23 -11.84
N VAL A 508 4.02 -27.14 -11.07
CA VAL A 508 4.85 -27.02 -9.86
C VAL A 508 4.48 -28.11 -8.85
N GLN A 509 3.20 -28.35 -8.60
CA GLN A 509 2.75 -29.42 -7.69
C GLN A 509 3.17 -30.82 -8.16
N LYS A 510 3.12 -31.08 -9.47
CA LYS A 510 3.60 -32.36 -10.04
C LYS A 510 5.10 -32.55 -9.84
N LEU A 511 5.90 -31.51 -10.07
CA LEU A 511 7.34 -31.57 -9.85
C LEU A 511 7.69 -31.84 -8.39
N VAL A 512 7.03 -31.15 -7.46
CA VAL A 512 7.20 -31.33 -6.00
C VAL A 512 6.72 -32.71 -5.54
N ALA A 513 5.69 -33.29 -6.16
CA ALA A 513 5.19 -34.60 -5.79
C ALA A 513 6.01 -35.77 -6.37
N ALA A 514 6.93 -35.52 -7.30
CA ALA A 514 7.54 -36.56 -8.12
C ALA A 514 8.50 -37.49 -7.35
N ASP A 515 9.07 -37.07 -6.21
CA ASP A 515 9.92 -37.91 -5.34
C ASP A 515 9.17 -38.43 -4.10
N ASN A 516 7.88 -38.14 -3.97
CA ASN A 516 7.07 -38.38 -2.77
C ASN A 516 7.64 -37.79 -1.47
N ARG A 517 8.48 -36.73 -1.55
CA ARG A 517 9.04 -36.04 -0.39
C ARG A 517 8.91 -34.53 -0.60
N VAL A 518 8.30 -33.83 0.35
CA VAL A 518 8.15 -32.37 0.28
C VAL A 518 9.15 -31.71 1.22
N THR A 519 10.09 -30.98 0.67
CA THR A 519 11.03 -30.12 1.40
C THR A 519 10.36 -28.85 1.92
N LEU A 520 10.99 -28.15 2.86
CA LEU A 520 10.49 -26.87 3.37
C LEU A 520 10.44 -25.81 2.27
N PHE A 521 11.46 -25.75 1.42
CA PHE A 521 11.52 -24.84 0.28
C PHE A 521 10.36 -25.07 -0.69
N GLU A 522 10.09 -26.32 -1.08
CA GLU A 522 8.98 -26.65 -1.99
C GLU A 522 7.61 -26.30 -1.41
N LEU A 523 7.42 -26.56 -0.11
CA LEU A 523 6.21 -26.14 0.58
C LEU A 523 6.07 -24.61 0.58
N ALA A 524 7.17 -23.90 0.81
CA ALA A 524 7.18 -22.45 0.85
C ALA A 524 6.92 -21.84 -0.54
N LEU A 525 7.56 -22.38 -1.59
CA LEU A 525 7.32 -22.00 -2.99
C LEU A 525 5.87 -22.24 -3.42
N THR A 526 5.33 -23.44 -3.18
CA THR A 526 3.94 -23.77 -3.55
C THR A 526 2.93 -22.91 -2.80
N THR A 527 3.17 -22.65 -1.52
CA THR A 527 2.32 -21.81 -0.68
C THR A 527 2.38 -20.35 -1.13
N PHE A 528 3.57 -19.83 -1.44
CA PHE A 528 3.77 -18.48 -1.98
C PHE A 528 3.06 -18.31 -3.33
N LEU A 529 3.29 -19.22 -4.29
CA LEU A 529 2.61 -19.16 -5.60
C LEU A 529 1.09 -19.25 -5.46
N THR A 530 0.58 -20.12 -4.58
CA THR A 530 -0.87 -20.22 -4.33
C THR A 530 -1.41 -18.91 -3.73
N ARG A 531 -0.69 -18.30 -2.80
CA ARG A 531 -1.09 -17.04 -2.14
C ARG A 531 -1.20 -15.88 -3.12
N HIS A 532 -0.26 -15.80 -4.07
CA HIS A 532 -0.11 -14.66 -4.98
C HIS A 532 -0.70 -14.86 -6.39
N LEU A 533 -0.96 -16.09 -6.83
CA LEU A 533 -1.49 -16.40 -8.17
C LEU A 533 -2.86 -17.09 -8.20
N SER A 534 -3.38 -17.58 -7.07
CA SER A 534 -4.72 -18.19 -7.04
C SER A 534 -5.83 -17.20 -7.41
N GLU A 535 -7.03 -17.69 -7.71
CA GLU A 535 -8.22 -16.84 -7.91
C GLU A 535 -8.52 -15.95 -6.69
N THR A 536 -8.17 -16.42 -5.50
CA THR A 536 -8.31 -15.69 -4.24
C THR A 536 -7.11 -14.80 -3.91
N ALA A 537 -6.09 -14.74 -4.78
CA ALA A 537 -4.97 -13.82 -4.60
C ALA A 537 -5.49 -12.38 -4.43
N GLY A 538 -4.83 -11.61 -3.55
CA GLY A 538 -5.23 -10.24 -3.22
C GLY A 538 -6.37 -10.10 -2.19
N HIS A 539 -7.21 -11.11 -1.97
CA HIS A 539 -8.32 -11.00 -1.03
C HIS A 539 -7.85 -10.92 0.43
N SER A 540 -8.37 -9.94 1.18
CA SER A 540 -8.05 -9.83 2.61
C SER A 540 -8.72 -10.94 3.41
N VAL A 541 -7.93 -11.73 4.15
CA VAL A 541 -8.47 -12.77 5.04
C VAL A 541 -9.22 -12.12 6.20
N ALA A 542 -10.49 -12.51 6.37
CA ALA A 542 -11.31 -12.01 7.46
C ALA A 542 -10.75 -12.46 8.83
N VAL A 543 -10.75 -11.55 9.81
CA VAL A 543 -10.31 -11.88 11.17
C VAL A 543 -11.35 -12.80 11.81
N LYS A 544 -10.93 -14.04 12.07
CA LYS A 544 -11.72 -15.08 12.75
C LYS A 544 -11.38 -15.19 14.23
N TYR A 545 -10.13 -14.89 14.60
CA TYR A 545 -9.61 -15.12 15.94
C TYR A 545 -9.12 -13.82 16.58
N ARG A 546 -9.65 -13.51 17.77
CA ARG A 546 -9.28 -12.33 18.60
C ARG A 546 -8.58 -12.72 19.90
N SER A 547 -8.24 -13.99 20.08
CA SER A 547 -7.49 -14.51 21.21
C SER A 547 -6.73 -15.77 20.81
N TYR A 548 -5.64 -16.05 21.52
CA TYR A 548 -4.79 -17.22 21.23
C TYR A 548 -5.46 -18.56 21.58
N ARG A 549 -6.42 -18.59 22.50
CA ARG A 549 -7.05 -19.82 23.00
C ARG A 549 -7.53 -20.77 21.90
N ARG A 550 -8.16 -20.23 20.85
CA ARG A 550 -8.70 -21.03 19.73
C ARG A 550 -7.64 -21.46 18.72
N VAL A 551 -6.48 -20.82 18.70
CA VAL A 551 -5.38 -21.09 17.76
C VAL A 551 -4.19 -21.78 18.43
N LEU A 552 -4.26 -22.07 19.73
CA LEU A 552 -3.21 -22.78 20.48
C LEU A 552 -2.73 -24.05 19.79
N PRO A 553 -3.59 -24.94 19.25
CA PRO A 553 -3.11 -26.12 18.52
C PRO A 553 -2.27 -25.79 17.29
N ALA A 554 -2.59 -24.70 16.58
CA ALA A 554 -1.83 -24.23 15.42
C ALA A 554 -0.49 -23.62 15.86
N LEU A 555 -0.49 -22.82 16.94
CA LEU A 555 0.75 -22.27 17.53
C LEU A 555 1.71 -23.38 17.97
N LYS A 556 1.20 -24.44 18.61
CA LYS A 556 2.02 -25.58 19.04
C LYS A 556 2.72 -26.26 17.86
N ARG A 557 1.98 -26.51 16.76
CA ARG A 557 2.53 -27.11 15.53
C ARG A 557 3.62 -26.23 14.91
N LEU A 558 3.37 -24.93 14.81
CA LEU A 558 4.32 -23.98 14.25
C LEU A 558 5.58 -23.89 15.10
N LEU A 559 5.45 -23.57 16.39
CA LEU A 559 6.59 -23.33 17.27
C LEU A 559 7.41 -24.60 17.53
N THR A 560 6.79 -25.80 17.48
CA THR A 560 7.54 -27.06 17.50
C THR A 560 8.49 -27.16 16.30
N LEU A 561 8.02 -26.78 15.10
CA LEU A 561 8.85 -26.81 13.90
C LEU A 561 9.91 -25.72 13.93
N MET A 562 9.58 -24.49 14.35
CA MET A 562 10.55 -23.40 14.49
C MET A 562 11.67 -23.77 15.47
N ALA A 563 11.34 -24.32 16.64
CA ALA A 563 12.34 -24.69 17.64
C ALA A 563 13.26 -25.82 17.17
N ARG A 564 12.76 -26.74 16.34
CA ARG A 564 13.57 -27.81 15.73
C ARG A 564 14.37 -27.36 14.52
N ALA A 565 13.96 -26.28 13.85
CA ALA A 565 14.75 -25.64 12.83
C ALA A 565 15.93 -24.87 13.47
N GLY A 566 15.70 -24.28 14.65
CA GLY A 566 16.67 -23.49 15.43
C GLY A 566 17.87 -24.25 16.01
N THR A 567 17.74 -25.56 16.22
CA THR A 567 18.82 -26.37 16.80
C THR A 567 18.67 -27.84 16.45
N THR A 568 19.81 -28.51 16.25
CA THR A 568 19.87 -29.96 16.08
C THR A 568 19.72 -30.73 17.39
N ASN A 569 19.86 -30.06 18.55
CA ASN A 569 19.79 -30.68 19.87
C ASN A 569 18.34 -30.74 20.38
N SER A 570 17.82 -31.96 20.59
CA SER A 570 16.43 -32.16 21.03
C SER A 570 16.10 -31.51 22.38
N ALA A 571 17.04 -31.50 23.33
CA ALA A 571 16.79 -30.90 24.65
C ALA A 571 16.73 -29.37 24.58
N GLU A 572 17.57 -28.77 23.73
CA GLU A 572 17.58 -27.34 23.48
C GLU A 572 16.35 -26.89 22.69
N ALA A 573 15.90 -27.69 21.72
CA ALA A 573 14.66 -27.44 20.98
C ALA A 573 13.43 -27.45 21.92
N GLU A 574 13.41 -28.34 22.92
CA GLU A 574 12.34 -28.35 23.93
C GLU A 574 12.34 -27.10 24.82
N GLU A 575 13.52 -26.61 25.19
CA GLU A 575 13.68 -25.37 25.95
C GLU A 575 13.22 -24.16 25.12
N LEU A 576 13.70 -24.03 23.88
CA LEU A 576 13.29 -22.97 22.96
C LEU A 576 11.79 -22.94 22.72
N TYR A 577 11.19 -24.11 22.49
CA TYR A 577 9.74 -24.22 22.36
C TYR A 577 9.02 -23.76 23.63
N ARG A 578 9.49 -24.15 24.81
CA ARG A 578 8.86 -23.76 26.08
C ARG A 578 8.94 -22.26 26.31
N GLN A 579 10.07 -21.64 25.98
CA GLN A 579 10.27 -20.20 26.04
C GLN A 579 9.34 -19.48 25.04
N ALA A 580 9.32 -19.91 23.77
CA ALA A 580 8.44 -19.35 22.74
C ALA A 580 6.94 -19.49 23.10
N MET A 581 6.54 -20.62 23.70
CA MET A 581 5.16 -20.85 24.16
C MET A 581 4.79 -20.09 25.44
N ALA A 582 5.77 -19.58 26.20
CA ALA A 582 5.53 -18.93 27.48
C ALA A 582 4.67 -17.65 27.35
N GLY A 583 4.79 -16.93 26.22
CA GLY A 583 3.99 -15.74 25.91
C GLY A 583 2.51 -16.01 25.60
N PHE A 584 2.13 -17.28 25.37
CA PHE A 584 0.78 -17.67 24.93
C PHE A 584 -0.03 -18.43 25.99
N LYS A 585 0.42 -18.43 27.25
CA LYS A 585 -0.14 -19.24 28.35
C LYS A 585 -1.64 -19.02 28.57
N ASP A 586 -2.38 -20.13 28.69
CA ASP A 586 -3.61 -20.23 29.47
C ASP A 586 -3.20 -20.76 30.85
N THR A 587 -3.71 -20.17 31.92
CA THR A 587 -3.25 -20.33 33.33
C THR A 587 -3.47 -21.73 33.93
N ARG A 588 -3.72 -22.76 33.11
CA ARG A 588 -4.00 -24.15 33.51
C ARG A 588 -3.10 -25.11 32.72
N GLY A 589 -1.80 -25.04 32.97
CA GLY A 589 -0.79 -25.88 32.32
C GLY A 589 -0.89 -27.33 32.76
N LYS A 590 -1.16 -28.24 31.81
CA LYS A 590 -0.73 -29.65 31.86
C LYS A 590 -0.26 -30.22 30.52
N ASP A 591 -0.67 -29.67 29.37
CA ASP A 591 -0.20 -30.16 28.06
C ASP A 591 0.46 -29.06 27.22
N GLN A 592 1.74 -28.80 27.46
CA GLN A 592 2.62 -28.03 26.57
C GLN A 592 3.87 -28.85 26.22
N ALA A 593 3.73 -30.16 26.01
CA ALA A 593 4.81 -30.95 25.44
C ALA A 593 5.05 -30.53 23.97
N VAL A 594 6.31 -30.62 23.55
CA VAL A 594 6.69 -30.54 22.13
C VAL A 594 6.04 -31.70 21.39
N LEU A 595 5.52 -31.46 20.19
CA LEU A 595 4.97 -32.55 19.38
C LEU A 595 6.10 -33.43 18.84
N GLU A 596 5.98 -34.74 18.96
CA GLU A 596 6.99 -35.67 18.44
C GLU A 596 7.20 -35.54 16.93
N LYS A 597 6.12 -35.33 16.17
CA LYS A 597 6.12 -35.14 14.72
C LYS A 597 5.08 -34.11 14.30
N VAL A 598 5.45 -33.24 13.37
CA VAL A 598 4.53 -32.33 12.67
C VAL A 598 4.69 -32.59 11.18
N THR A 599 3.60 -32.95 10.51
CA THR A 599 3.62 -33.18 9.06
C THR A 599 3.49 -31.87 8.28
N MET A 600 3.97 -31.82 7.03
CA MET A 600 3.84 -30.64 6.18
C MET A 600 2.38 -30.21 5.98
N ARG A 601 1.46 -31.19 5.90
CA ARG A 601 0.01 -30.93 5.87
C ARG A 601 -0.46 -30.19 7.13
N GLN A 602 -0.01 -30.63 8.31
CA GLN A 602 -0.37 -30.01 9.58
C GLN A 602 0.21 -28.59 9.73
N LEU A 603 1.41 -28.33 9.19
CA LEU A 603 2.00 -26.99 9.12
C LEU A 603 1.14 -26.07 8.24
N ARG A 604 0.79 -26.51 7.03
CA ARG A 604 -0.07 -25.72 6.12
C ARG A 604 -1.42 -25.38 6.76
N GLU A 605 -2.08 -26.35 7.39
CA GLU A 605 -3.32 -26.14 8.15
C GLU A 605 -3.12 -25.14 9.31
N ALA A 606 -2.00 -25.23 10.03
CA ALA A 606 -1.69 -24.31 11.12
C ALA A 606 -1.51 -22.86 10.62
N LEU A 607 -0.76 -22.66 9.53
CA LEU A 607 -0.54 -21.34 8.93
C LEU A 607 -1.85 -20.71 8.45
N GLN A 608 -2.73 -21.49 7.81
CA GLN A 608 -4.06 -21.03 7.41
C GLN A 608 -4.92 -20.56 8.59
N VAL A 609 -4.88 -21.28 9.72
CA VAL A 609 -5.58 -20.91 10.95
C VAL A 609 -4.99 -19.61 11.54
N LEU A 610 -3.67 -19.51 11.59
CA LEU A 610 -2.97 -18.35 12.16
C LEU A 610 -3.14 -17.08 11.31
N ASN A 611 -3.30 -17.21 9.99
CA ASN A 611 -3.61 -16.05 9.13
C ASN A 611 -4.92 -15.34 9.55
N GLY A 612 -5.89 -16.09 10.08
CA GLY A 612 -7.15 -15.55 10.61
C GLY A 612 -7.04 -14.75 11.91
N LEU A 613 -5.84 -14.55 12.48
CA LEU A 613 -5.60 -13.74 13.68
C LEU A 613 -5.81 -12.25 13.44
N SER A 614 -6.22 -11.55 14.50
CA SER A 614 -6.23 -10.09 14.49
C SER A 614 -4.80 -9.54 14.39
N PRO A 615 -4.57 -8.38 13.73
CA PRO A 615 -3.23 -7.83 13.53
C PRO A 615 -2.42 -7.65 14.81
N LEU A 616 -3.06 -7.28 15.93
CA LEU A 616 -2.38 -7.08 17.22
C LEU A 616 -1.87 -8.39 17.85
N LEU A 617 -2.35 -9.54 17.39
CA LEU A 617 -1.91 -10.84 17.89
C LEU A 617 -0.80 -11.48 17.03
N LYS A 618 -0.62 -11.01 15.80
CA LYS A 618 0.45 -11.45 14.90
C LYS A 618 1.87 -11.12 15.40
N PRO A 619 2.18 -9.96 16.03
CA PRO A 619 3.54 -9.63 16.45
C PRO A 619 4.15 -10.67 17.39
N ALA A 620 3.41 -11.11 18.43
CA ALA A 620 3.92 -12.11 19.35
C ALA A 620 4.23 -13.46 18.66
N VAL A 621 3.49 -13.82 17.61
CA VAL A 621 3.78 -15.03 16.82
C VAL A 621 5.08 -14.88 16.05
N ILE A 622 5.29 -13.72 15.42
CA ILE A 622 6.53 -13.39 14.72
C ILE A 622 7.72 -13.36 15.69
N ASP A 623 7.56 -12.74 16.86
CA ASP A 623 8.61 -12.67 17.88
C ASP A 623 8.95 -14.04 18.44
N ALA A 624 7.95 -14.89 18.67
CA ALA A 624 8.17 -16.27 19.13
C ALA A 624 8.88 -17.12 18.07
N CYS A 625 8.56 -16.95 16.79
CA CYS A 625 9.28 -17.60 15.70
C CYS A 625 10.72 -17.07 15.58
N GLY A 626 10.90 -15.75 15.70
CA GLY A 626 12.20 -15.09 15.71
C GLY A 626 13.10 -15.56 16.85
N HIS A 627 12.55 -15.74 18.05
CA HIS A 627 13.27 -16.27 19.21
C HIS A 627 13.84 -17.66 18.96
N CYS A 628 13.12 -18.52 18.23
CA CYS A 628 13.60 -19.86 17.90
C CYS A 628 14.79 -19.85 16.93
N ILE A 629 14.83 -18.93 15.97
CA ILE A 629 15.84 -18.90 14.88
C ILE A 629 16.98 -17.92 15.10
N LEU A 630 16.86 -17.01 16.08
CA LEU A 630 17.91 -16.03 16.43
C LEU A 630 18.66 -16.43 17.71
N HIS A 631 18.41 -17.62 18.24
CA HIS A 631 18.95 -18.06 19.54
C HIS A 631 20.49 -18.12 19.55
N ASP A 632 21.10 -18.59 18.47
CA ASP A 632 22.55 -18.74 18.33
C ASP A 632 23.22 -17.53 17.63
N GLY A 633 22.42 -16.53 17.24
CA GLY A 633 22.86 -15.32 16.55
C GLY A 633 23.24 -15.52 15.08
N LYS A 634 22.97 -16.69 14.47
CA LYS A 634 23.23 -16.97 13.06
C LYS A 634 21.97 -17.51 12.40
N VAL A 635 21.53 -16.91 11.31
CA VAL A 635 20.33 -17.37 10.59
C VAL A 635 20.75 -18.24 9.42
N GLU A 636 20.51 -19.54 9.51
CA GLU A 636 20.68 -20.48 8.41
C GLU A 636 19.61 -20.25 7.32
N VAL A 637 19.90 -20.68 6.09
CA VAL A 637 18.99 -20.54 4.95
C VAL A 637 17.62 -21.17 5.24
N ARG A 638 17.61 -22.36 5.84
CA ARG A 638 16.37 -23.10 6.18
C ARG A 638 15.50 -22.35 7.18
N GLU A 639 16.12 -21.69 8.14
CA GLU A 639 15.44 -20.89 9.15
C GLU A 639 14.85 -19.62 8.53
N TYR A 640 15.62 -18.97 7.65
CA TYR A 640 15.17 -17.81 6.90
C TYR A 640 13.97 -18.16 5.99
N GLU A 641 14.03 -19.25 5.24
CA GLU A 641 12.93 -19.73 4.39
C GLU A 641 11.66 -20.02 5.21
N LEU A 642 11.80 -20.69 6.36
CA LEU A 642 10.67 -20.97 7.25
C LEU A 642 10.08 -19.68 7.83
N MET A 643 10.93 -18.74 8.23
CA MET A 643 10.48 -17.44 8.73
C MET A 643 9.75 -16.65 7.64
N ARG A 644 10.23 -16.72 6.39
CA ARG A 644 9.57 -16.09 5.24
C ARG A 644 8.22 -16.71 4.93
N LEU A 645 8.13 -18.03 4.97
CA LEU A 645 6.86 -18.72 4.83
C LEU A 645 5.85 -18.25 5.88
N VAL A 646 6.27 -18.14 7.15
CA VAL A 646 5.40 -17.65 8.23
C VAL A 646 5.00 -16.20 8.01
N ALA A 647 5.95 -15.34 7.65
CA ALA A 647 5.72 -13.91 7.43
C ALA A 647 4.74 -13.66 6.28
N ASP A 648 4.95 -14.29 5.13
CA ASP A 648 4.06 -14.22 3.96
C ASP A 648 2.64 -14.73 4.31
N GLN A 649 2.54 -15.87 4.98
CA GLN A 649 1.23 -16.42 5.39
C GLN A 649 0.50 -15.56 6.43
N LEU A 650 1.20 -14.75 7.19
CA LEU A 650 0.61 -13.81 8.13
C LEU A 650 0.39 -12.41 7.54
N ASP A 651 0.60 -12.18 6.24
CA ASP A 651 0.59 -10.86 5.59
C ASP A 651 1.52 -9.85 6.31
N CYS A 652 2.69 -10.33 6.74
CA CYS A 652 3.71 -9.54 7.42
C CYS A 652 4.87 -9.28 6.46
N PRO A 653 5.05 -8.04 5.96
CA PRO A 653 6.18 -7.69 5.12
C PRO A 653 7.43 -7.74 5.99
N MET A 654 8.19 -8.83 5.90
CA MET A 654 9.41 -8.97 6.66
C MET A 654 10.57 -8.42 5.82
N PRO A 655 11.49 -7.61 6.33
CA PRO A 655 12.70 -7.28 5.60
C PRO A 655 13.64 -8.51 5.59
N PRO A 656 14.60 -8.58 4.66
CA PRO A 656 15.62 -9.63 4.69
C PRO A 656 16.35 -9.61 6.04
N LEU A 657 16.53 -10.80 6.63
CA LEU A 657 17.33 -10.96 7.84
C LEU A 657 18.78 -11.05 7.39
N ALA A 658 19.67 -10.29 8.03
CA ALA A 658 21.10 -10.42 7.77
C ALA A 658 21.55 -11.82 8.25
N CYS A 659 21.89 -12.70 7.31
CA CYS A 659 22.55 -13.97 7.55
C CYS A 659 24.04 -13.77 7.83
#